data_AF-A0A812P383-F1
#
_entry.id   AF-A0A812P383-F1
#
_cell.length_a   1.000
_cell.length_b   1.000
_cell.length_c   1.000
_cell.angle_alpha   90.00
_cell.angle_beta   90.00
_cell.angle_gamma   90.00
#
_symmetry.space_group_name_H-M   'P 1'
#
loop_
_entity.id
_entity.type
_entity.pdbx_description
1 polymer ?
#
loop_
_entity_poly.entity_id
_entity_poly.type
_entity_poly.pdbx_seq_one_letter_code
_entity_poly.pdbx_strand_id
1 'polypeptide(L)'
;FVHRGKDGRILDVDEFQVAKALLAGELELLSQEVDSKHLFDLCLQFRHQSTAVAMISYGVPVTAGTGVLAERAECGESAAAMPLFRTLIEACRSEASCPTLLTEEAMAYLLDVAILVGDTELARSCARHCNCFPLRRWRFQDFARITVEEQCFRTEIREKDVLIAALAAGLALQTLAFCYSRDWSSFLSRVSLAEAIVLSGDAELWRRVESLQLQLGPWPTHGARNDMALFLRERAGSQHRLSPELLHRAKRAGLPLATFQCQLGFGCQACGQPLERCAASVLDLAILFGQSDCARLCGTMDIKATELTLPASLAAMPLKWEENWSQSPYLPEIDCWCGVSPVILRLVDAWNDSCASLPERQAAAAEALRAALQMSFRRVACSAGFGLFQALCHWARGKQVPKNLVKLVLAFAAERSLLVLAFAGREGELLTGGHWWEESSDQDPQSPQPVVKGAASHVQVESVGVSDMHSAGAAAASSNEARTTPDSTTEKESGPDENSTNDLLAAIRNSKNDNPPLSGDGVVIFRLGRWATSNLEKINAVLFDATGPLGPLHHRVLEAGCEVAPEWSPAKALFVPLTQPQLQELVHSNMYEMGKLHVLALESDSQLIKDAFNLAIPRKIRPKLRRETLRIDEEEEHGTPDDEPLLVLEGGVQTDSSVGYPVYTGVP
;
A
#
# COMPACT_ATOMS: atom_id res chain seq x y z
N PHE A 1 42.88 -30.86 -28.71
CA PHE A 1 41.80 -29.89 -28.95
C PHE A 1 42.08 -28.90 -30.05
N VAL A 2 43.32 -28.50 -30.32
CA VAL A 2 43.63 -27.53 -31.38
C VAL A 2 44.61 -28.11 -32.39
N HIS A 3 44.49 -27.70 -33.65
CA HIS A 3 45.47 -27.96 -34.70
C HIS A 3 46.47 -26.82 -34.72
N ARG A 4 47.78 -27.13 -34.60
CA ARG A 4 48.86 -26.15 -34.65
C ARG A 4 49.65 -26.24 -35.95
N GLY A 5 50.03 -25.09 -36.47
CA GLY A 5 50.98 -24.96 -37.57
C GLY A 5 52.40 -25.28 -37.14
N LYS A 6 53.30 -25.41 -38.11
CA LYS A 6 54.74 -25.59 -37.85
C LYS A 6 55.37 -24.42 -37.11
N ASP A 7 54.77 -23.24 -37.21
CA ASP A 7 55.14 -22.00 -36.52
C ASP A 7 54.56 -21.93 -35.09
N GLY A 8 53.86 -22.98 -34.64
CA GLY A 8 53.25 -23.06 -33.32
C GLY A 8 51.92 -22.32 -33.20
N ARG A 9 51.47 -21.58 -34.22
CA ARG A 9 50.19 -20.86 -34.19
C ARG A 9 49.03 -21.84 -34.26
N ILE A 10 47.95 -21.52 -33.56
CA ILE A 10 46.70 -22.26 -33.64
C ILE A 10 46.07 -21.97 -35.01
N LEU A 11 45.86 -23.02 -35.80
CA LEU A 11 45.24 -22.96 -37.13
C LEU A 11 43.73 -23.21 -37.06
N ASP A 12 43.30 -24.10 -36.16
CA ASP A 12 41.91 -24.48 -36.01
C ASP A 12 41.65 -25.23 -34.69
N VAL A 13 40.38 -25.46 -34.35
CA VAL A 13 39.93 -26.37 -33.28
C VAL A 13 39.55 -27.74 -33.88
N ASP A 14 40.00 -28.82 -33.23
CA ASP A 14 39.63 -30.18 -33.57
C ASP A 14 38.27 -30.53 -32.97
N GLU A 15 37.18 -30.20 -33.68
CA GLU A 15 35.79 -30.37 -33.22
C GLU A 15 35.48 -31.81 -32.77
N PHE A 16 36.08 -32.81 -33.43
CA PHE A 16 35.87 -34.22 -33.07
C PHE A 16 36.41 -34.55 -31.68
N GLN A 17 37.62 -34.06 -31.35
CA GLN A 17 38.19 -34.28 -30.02
C GLN A 17 37.39 -33.51 -28.95
N VAL A 18 36.90 -32.30 -29.27
CA VAL A 18 36.02 -31.56 -28.36
C VAL A 18 34.74 -32.33 -28.08
N ALA A 19 34.04 -32.80 -29.12
CA ALA A 19 32.83 -33.59 -28.99
C ALA A 19 33.05 -34.88 -28.17
N LYS A 20 34.19 -35.55 -28.38
CA LYS A 20 34.56 -36.76 -27.61
C LYS A 20 34.73 -36.46 -26.13
N ALA A 21 35.43 -35.37 -25.78
CA ALA A 21 35.63 -34.96 -24.38
C ALA A 21 34.32 -34.53 -23.71
N LEU A 22 33.43 -33.84 -24.45
CA LEU A 22 32.09 -33.48 -23.97
C LEU A 22 31.27 -34.72 -23.60
N LEU A 23 31.24 -35.72 -24.49
CA LEU A 23 30.53 -36.98 -24.26
C LEU A 23 31.14 -37.82 -23.12
N ALA A 24 32.43 -37.64 -22.84
CA ALA A 24 33.12 -38.27 -21.72
C ALA A 24 32.92 -37.53 -20.38
N GLY A 25 32.29 -36.35 -20.37
CA GLY A 25 32.12 -35.53 -19.17
C GLY A 25 33.41 -34.87 -18.69
N GLU A 26 34.42 -34.69 -19.55
CA GLU A 26 35.74 -34.14 -19.22
C GLU A 26 35.71 -32.60 -19.17
N LEU A 27 34.81 -32.01 -18.38
CA LEU A 27 34.55 -30.57 -18.36
C LEU A 27 35.78 -29.74 -17.92
N GLU A 28 36.55 -30.23 -16.94
CA GLU A 28 37.77 -29.57 -16.47
C GLU A 28 38.83 -29.47 -17.57
N LEU A 29 38.96 -30.51 -18.40
CA LEU A 29 39.93 -30.57 -19.49
C LEU A 29 39.57 -29.57 -20.61
N LEU A 30 38.27 -29.42 -20.87
CA LEU A 30 37.72 -28.47 -21.83
C LEU A 30 37.75 -27.02 -21.32
N SER A 31 37.92 -26.83 -20.01
CA SER A 31 38.02 -25.51 -19.37
C SER A 31 39.44 -24.94 -19.36
N GLN A 32 40.44 -25.70 -19.83
CA GLN A 32 41.84 -25.26 -19.82
C GLN A 32 42.11 -24.24 -20.93
N GLU A 33 42.90 -23.21 -20.59
CA GLU A 33 43.37 -22.24 -21.56
C GLU A 33 44.47 -22.83 -22.45
N VAL A 34 44.40 -22.55 -23.74
CA VAL A 34 45.42 -22.86 -24.74
C VAL A 34 45.96 -21.54 -25.28
N ASP A 35 47.24 -21.25 -25.02
CA ASP A 35 47.87 -19.96 -25.34
C ASP A 35 47.12 -18.75 -24.75
N SER A 36 46.71 -18.86 -23.47
CA SER A 36 45.94 -17.83 -22.76
C SER A 36 44.58 -17.51 -23.36
N LYS A 37 44.02 -18.44 -24.15
CA LYS A 37 42.65 -18.36 -24.68
C LYS A 37 41.87 -19.59 -24.29
N HIS A 38 40.61 -19.41 -23.93
CA HIS A 38 39.73 -20.53 -23.66
C HIS A 38 39.43 -21.31 -24.94
N LEU A 39 39.27 -22.63 -24.84
CA LEU A 39 38.94 -23.46 -25.99
C LEU A 39 37.61 -23.04 -26.65
N PHE A 40 36.67 -22.57 -25.85
CA PHE A 40 35.43 -21.94 -26.31
C PHE A 40 35.70 -20.69 -27.18
N ASP A 41 36.58 -19.78 -26.74
CA ASP A 41 36.91 -18.57 -27.49
C ASP A 41 37.55 -18.92 -28.83
N LEU A 42 38.36 -19.97 -28.86
CA LEU A 42 38.93 -20.49 -30.09
C LEU A 42 37.85 -21.07 -31.01
N CYS A 43 36.87 -21.83 -30.48
CA CYS A 43 35.73 -22.30 -31.27
C CYS A 43 34.98 -21.12 -31.91
N LEU A 44 34.75 -20.04 -31.16
CA LEU A 44 34.16 -18.82 -31.70
C LEU A 44 35.08 -18.20 -32.76
N GLN A 45 36.36 -18.01 -32.46
CA GLN A 45 37.33 -17.39 -33.36
C GLN A 45 37.35 -18.08 -34.73
N PHE A 46 37.34 -19.42 -34.75
CA PHE A 46 37.37 -20.25 -35.97
C PHE A 46 35.99 -20.58 -36.57
N ARG A 47 34.91 -19.99 -36.06
CA ARG A 47 33.53 -20.17 -36.57
C ARG A 47 32.98 -21.60 -36.39
N HIS A 48 33.33 -22.27 -35.29
CA HIS A 48 32.78 -23.57 -34.87
C HIS A 48 31.66 -23.38 -33.84
N GLN A 49 30.56 -22.73 -34.24
CA GLN A 49 29.51 -22.34 -33.29
C GLN A 49 28.73 -23.54 -32.74
N SER A 50 28.56 -24.61 -33.51
CA SER A 50 27.88 -25.83 -33.10
C SER A 50 28.65 -26.53 -31.96
N THR A 51 29.98 -26.61 -32.09
CA THR A 51 30.86 -27.10 -31.03
C THR A 51 30.86 -26.19 -29.81
N ALA A 52 30.91 -24.86 -29.98
CA ALA A 52 30.79 -23.90 -28.88
C ALA A 52 29.45 -24.03 -28.13
N VAL A 53 28.34 -24.20 -28.86
CA VAL A 53 27.00 -24.48 -28.31
C VAL A 53 26.97 -25.76 -27.51
N ALA A 54 27.58 -26.83 -28.03
CA ALA A 54 27.68 -28.10 -27.32
C ALA A 54 28.47 -27.95 -26.02
N MET A 55 29.57 -27.18 -26.02
CA MET A 55 30.34 -26.89 -24.80
C MET A 55 29.48 -26.23 -23.71
N ILE A 56 28.69 -25.22 -24.06
CA ILE A 56 27.76 -24.57 -23.11
C ILE A 56 26.70 -25.57 -22.63
N SER A 57 26.10 -26.33 -23.55
CA SER A 57 25.00 -27.26 -23.25
C SER A 57 25.41 -28.38 -22.28
N TYR A 58 26.69 -28.77 -22.29
CA TYR A 58 27.27 -29.76 -21.38
C TYR A 58 27.85 -29.12 -20.10
N GLY A 59 27.67 -27.81 -19.90
CA GLY A 59 28.09 -27.12 -18.68
C GLY A 59 29.60 -26.88 -18.56
N VAL A 60 30.32 -26.79 -19.68
CA VAL A 60 31.76 -26.45 -19.65
C VAL A 60 31.93 -24.99 -19.17
N PRO A 61 32.75 -24.73 -18.12
CA PRO A 61 33.21 -23.39 -17.76
C PRO A 61 33.84 -22.64 -18.96
N VAL A 62 33.69 -21.33 -19.04
CA VAL A 62 34.00 -20.46 -20.17
C VAL A 62 34.40 -19.13 -19.56
N THR A 63 35.63 -18.71 -19.77
CA THR A 63 36.06 -17.37 -19.37
C THR A 63 35.58 -16.38 -20.42
N ALA A 64 34.51 -15.62 -20.14
CA ALA A 64 34.08 -14.58 -21.06
C ALA A 64 35.14 -13.48 -21.14
N GLY A 65 36.02 -13.56 -22.14
CA GLY A 65 36.75 -12.41 -22.61
C GLY A 65 35.75 -11.40 -23.16
N THR A 66 35.59 -10.27 -22.46
CA THR A 66 34.61 -9.20 -22.75
C THR A 66 34.62 -8.70 -24.20
N GLY A 67 35.69 -8.93 -24.98
CA GLY A 67 35.81 -8.46 -26.36
C GLY A 67 35.02 -9.24 -27.42
N VAL A 68 34.86 -10.56 -27.32
CA VAL A 68 34.48 -11.37 -28.51
C VAL A 68 32.98 -11.32 -28.83
N LEU A 69 32.11 -11.21 -27.83
CA LEU A 69 30.67 -11.05 -28.05
C LEU A 69 30.31 -9.62 -28.47
N ALA A 70 30.99 -8.61 -27.90
CA ALA A 70 30.76 -7.20 -28.22
C ALA A 70 31.26 -6.82 -29.62
N GLU A 71 32.49 -7.19 -30.01
CA GLU A 71 33.05 -6.85 -31.33
C GLU A 71 32.31 -7.52 -32.49
N ARG A 72 31.63 -8.66 -32.26
CA ARG A 72 30.91 -9.38 -33.32
C ARG A 72 29.44 -9.01 -33.46
N ALA A 73 28.84 -8.37 -32.44
CA ALA A 73 27.52 -7.76 -32.60
C ALA A 73 27.55 -6.62 -33.65
N GLU A 74 28.69 -5.93 -33.79
CA GLU A 74 28.87 -4.84 -34.76
C GLU A 74 29.02 -5.30 -36.22
N CYS A 75 29.35 -6.57 -36.49
CA CYS A 75 29.64 -7.04 -37.85
C CYS A 75 28.41 -7.46 -38.69
N GLY A 76 27.18 -7.39 -38.18
CA GLY A 76 25.95 -7.59 -38.97
C GLY A 76 25.71 -8.99 -39.59
N GLU A 77 26.69 -9.90 -39.57
CA GLU A 77 26.56 -11.29 -40.07
C GLU A 77 25.95 -12.20 -38.97
N SER A 78 24.69 -11.90 -38.60
CA SER A 78 24.00 -12.37 -37.38
C SER A 78 23.48 -13.83 -37.40
N ALA A 79 23.40 -14.49 -38.56
CA ALA A 79 22.78 -15.83 -38.64
C ALA A 79 23.54 -16.92 -37.84
N ALA A 80 24.85 -16.79 -37.70
CA ALA A 80 25.69 -17.78 -37.02
C ALA A 80 25.73 -17.63 -35.48
N ALA A 81 25.35 -16.46 -34.94
CA ALA A 81 25.32 -16.23 -33.49
C ALA A 81 24.01 -16.70 -32.83
N MET A 82 22.94 -16.84 -33.63
CA MET A 82 21.61 -17.23 -33.13
C MET A 82 21.55 -18.59 -32.40
N PRO A 83 22.25 -19.66 -32.84
CA PRO A 83 22.25 -20.93 -32.11
C PRO A 83 22.87 -20.79 -30.71
N LEU A 84 23.93 -20.00 -30.57
CA LEU A 84 24.58 -19.74 -29.29
C LEU A 84 23.66 -18.95 -28.36
N PHE A 85 23.02 -17.91 -28.88
CA PHE A 85 22.05 -17.11 -28.13
C PHE A 85 20.85 -17.94 -27.65
N ARG A 86 20.31 -18.81 -28.52
CA ARG A 86 19.23 -19.75 -28.13
C ARG A 86 19.67 -20.70 -27.01
N THR A 87 20.89 -21.21 -27.09
CA THR A 87 21.44 -22.12 -26.08
C THR A 87 21.62 -21.43 -24.73
N LEU A 88 22.11 -20.19 -24.74
CA LEU A 88 22.21 -19.36 -23.54
C LEU A 88 20.85 -19.06 -22.93
N ILE A 89 19.85 -18.69 -23.74
CA ILE A 89 18.47 -18.50 -23.28
C ILE A 89 17.93 -19.77 -22.63
N GLU A 90 18.12 -20.92 -23.27
CA GLU A 90 17.60 -22.19 -22.74
C GLU A 90 18.31 -22.59 -21.45
N ALA A 91 19.62 -22.35 -21.35
CA ALA A 91 20.37 -22.51 -20.11
C ALA A 91 19.81 -21.61 -18.99
N CYS A 92 19.58 -20.33 -19.26
CA CYS A 92 18.96 -19.40 -18.31
C CYS A 92 17.55 -19.87 -17.89
N ARG A 93 16.73 -20.39 -18.81
CA ARG A 93 15.38 -20.90 -18.49
C ARG A 93 15.40 -22.14 -17.63
N SER A 94 16.34 -23.05 -17.88
CA SER A 94 16.39 -24.34 -17.19
C SER A 94 16.74 -24.26 -15.71
N GLU A 95 17.13 -23.08 -15.21
CA GLU A 95 17.73 -22.86 -13.87
C GLU A 95 18.93 -23.78 -13.57
N ALA A 96 19.40 -24.57 -14.56
CA ALA A 96 20.58 -25.41 -14.44
C ALA A 96 21.77 -24.47 -14.27
N SER A 97 22.33 -24.44 -13.05
CA SER A 97 23.44 -23.61 -12.58
C SER A 97 23.84 -22.58 -13.63
N CYS A 98 23.08 -21.47 -13.68
CA CYS A 98 23.25 -20.46 -14.72
C CYS A 98 24.74 -20.20 -14.81
N PRO A 99 25.37 -20.58 -15.92
CA PRO A 99 26.79 -20.85 -15.87
C PRO A 99 27.51 -19.57 -15.43
N THR A 100 28.50 -19.64 -14.54
CA THR A 100 29.38 -18.52 -14.11
C THR A 100 30.16 -17.85 -15.26
N LEU A 101 29.75 -18.16 -16.49
CA LEU A 101 30.30 -17.83 -17.79
C LEU A 101 29.92 -16.45 -18.26
N LEU A 102 28.73 -15.95 -17.87
CA LEU A 102 28.25 -14.67 -18.36
C LEU A 102 28.80 -13.57 -17.46
N THR A 103 29.47 -12.59 -18.07
CA THR A 103 29.80 -11.34 -17.38
C THR A 103 28.51 -10.66 -16.93
N GLU A 104 28.58 -9.83 -15.89
CA GLU A 104 27.41 -9.07 -15.42
C GLU A 104 26.79 -8.24 -16.55
N GLU A 105 27.63 -7.66 -17.42
CA GLU A 105 27.18 -6.92 -18.60
C GLU A 105 26.44 -7.80 -19.63
N ALA A 106 26.97 -9.00 -19.94
CA ALA A 106 26.31 -9.93 -20.86
C ALA A 106 24.97 -10.41 -20.29
N MET A 107 24.89 -10.62 -18.97
CA MET A 107 23.63 -10.95 -18.30
C MET A 107 22.64 -9.79 -18.36
N ALA A 108 23.11 -8.55 -18.20
CA ALA A 108 22.26 -7.36 -18.32
C ALA A 108 21.73 -7.17 -19.75
N TYR A 109 22.54 -7.47 -20.78
CA TYR A 109 22.06 -7.52 -22.18
C TYR A 109 21.01 -8.61 -22.40
N LEU A 110 21.23 -9.82 -21.87
CA LEU A 110 20.24 -10.91 -21.95
C LEU A 110 18.94 -10.53 -21.23
N LEU A 111 19.04 -9.85 -20.09
CA LEU A 111 17.90 -9.32 -19.37
C LEU A 111 17.10 -8.32 -20.23
N ASP A 112 17.77 -7.37 -20.88
CA ASP A 112 17.12 -6.43 -21.81
C ASP A 112 16.42 -7.14 -22.96
N VAL A 113 17.05 -8.15 -23.57
CA VAL A 113 16.42 -8.93 -24.64
C VAL A 113 15.22 -9.72 -24.13
N ALA A 114 15.33 -10.34 -22.95
CA ALA A 114 14.23 -11.07 -22.33
C ALA A 114 13.02 -10.16 -22.09
N ILE A 115 13.26 -8.94 -21.59
CA ILE A 115 12.23 -7.93 -21.42
C ILE A 115 11.64 -7.53 -22.78
N LEU A 116 12.46 -7.21 -23.78
CA LEU A 116 11.99 -6.75 -25.10
C LEU A 116 11.16 -7.78 -25.87
N VAL A 117 11.42 -9.07 -25.66
CA VAL A 117 10.64 -10.15 -26.26
C VAL A 117 9.37 -10.46 -25.43
N GLY A 118 9.25 -9.91 -24.23
CA GLY A 118 8.12 -10.17 -23.32
C GLY A 118 8.19 -11.53 -22.62
N ASP A 119 9.37 -12.15 -22.56
CA ASP A 119 9.56 -13.44 -21.90
C ASP A 119 9.74 -13.23 -20.38
N THR A 120 8.64 -13.39 -19.65
CA THR A 120 8.57 -13.12 -18.21
C THR A 120 9.41 -14.09 -17.39
N GLU A 121 9.49 -15.36 -17.79
CA GLU A 121 10.24 -16.38 -17.05
C GLU A 121 11.74 -16.18 -17.25
N LEU A 122 12.16 -15.93 -18.49
CA LEU A 122 13.56 -15.63 -18.79
C LEU A 122 14.00 -14.33 -18.10
N ALA A 123 13.20 -13.27 -18.15
CA ALA A 123 13.52 -12.00 -17.52
C ALA A 123 13.69 -12.15 -16.00
N ARG A 124 12.79 -12.92 -15.35
CA ARG A 124 12.90 -13.25 -13.93
C ARG A 124 14.17 -14.06 -13.61
N SER A 125 14.47 -15.07 -14.42
CA SER A 125 15.68 -15.88 -14.26
C SER A 125 16.95 -15.03 -14.40
N CYS A 126 17.07 -14.26 -15.49
CA CYS A 126 18.18 -13.35 -15.71
C CYS A 126 18.35 -12.35 -14.56
N ALA A 127 17.26 -11.76 -14.05
CA ALA A 127 17.32 -10.81 -12.93
C ALA A 127 17.81 -11.45 -11.61
N ARG A 128 17.52 -12.73 -11.34
CA ARG A 128 18.08 -13.43 -10.17
C ARG A 128 19.58 -13.66 -10.27
N HIS A 129 20.11 -13.73 -11.49
CA HIS A 129 21.52 -13.98 -11.77
C HIS A 129 22.32 -12.72 -12.13
N CYS A 130 21.66 -11.56 -12.22
CA CYS A 130 22.28 -10.30 -12.58
C CYS A 130 22.25 -9.35 -11.38
N ASN A 131 23.41 -8.88 -10.93
CA ASN A 131 23.48 -7.80 -9.94
C ASN A 131 23.29 -6.41 -10.58
N CYS A 132 23.27 -6.34 -11.91
CA CYS A 132 23.08 -5.10 -12.66
C CYS A 132 21.62 -4.89 -13.04
N PHE A 133 21.22 -3.63 -13.09
CA PHE A 133 19.94 -3.25 -13.69
C PHE A 133 19.97 -3.45 -15.22
N PRO A 134 18.80 -3.56 -15.86
CA PRO A 134 18.70 -3.54 -17.32
C PRO A 134 19.48 -2.35 -17.90
N LEU A 135 20.29 -2.56 -18.94
CA LEU A 135 21.15 -1.50 -19.52
C LEU A 135 20.30 -0.46 -20.24
N ARG A 136 19.17 -0.89 -20.82
CA ARG A 136 18.20 0.01 -21.42
C ARG A 136 17.57 0.91 -20.36
N ARG A 137 17.69 2.22 -20.56
CA ARG A 137 16.94 3.22 -19.80
C ARG A 137 15.48 3.20 -20.25
N TRP A 138 14.68 2.42 -19.56
CA TRP A 138 13.24 2.39 -19.73
C TRP A 138 12.61 3.73 -19.35
N ARG A 139 11.61 4.16 -20.12
CA ARG A 139 10.83 5.37 -19.88
C ARG A 139 9.36 5.01 -19.71
N PHE A 140 8.60 5.90 -19.08
CA PHE A 140 7.16 5.73 -18.95
C PHE A 140 6.49 5.50 -20.33
N GLN A 141 6.90 6.26 -21.35
CA GLN A 141 6.30 6.19 -22.69
C GLN A 141 6.55 4.88 -23.44
N ASP A 142 7.55 4.09 -23.01
CA ASP A 142 7.81 2.77 -23.57
C ASP A 142 6.69 1.78 -23.21
N PHE A 143 6.05 1.95 -22.05
CA PHE A 143 5.03 1.04 -21.54
C PHE A 143 3.62 1.62 -21.53
N ALA A 144 3.47 2.93 -21.42
CA ALA A 144 2.18 3.54 -21.21
C ALA A 144 2.03 4.84 -22.01
N ARG A 145 0.84 5.04 -22.55
CA ARG A 145 0.41 6.30 -23.14
C ARG A 145 -0.79 6.81 -22.36
N ILE A 146 -0.68 8.02 -21.83
CA ILE A 146 -1.82 8.74 -21.29
C ILE A 146 -2.41 9.59 -22.40
N THR A 147 -3.69 9.36 -22.69
CA THR A 147 -4.48 10.13 -23.65
C THR A 147 -5.51 10.97 -22.90
N VAL A 148 -5.76 12.17 -23.42
CA VAL A 148 -6.76 13.10 -22.86
C VAL A 148 -7.92 13.17 -23.85
N GLU A 149 -9.03 12.53 -23.51
CA GLU A 149 -10.24 12.52 -24.34
C GLU A 149 -11.36 13.22 -23.58
N GLU A 150 -11.84 14.36 -24.09
CA GLU A 150 -13.03 15.04 -23.56
C GLU A 150 -13.03 15.18 -22.02
N GLN A 151 -11.86 15.52 -21.44
CA GLN A 151 -11.64 15.69 -19.98
C GLN A 151 -11.57 14.41 -19.15
N CYS A 152 -11.40 13.25 -19.78
CA CYS A 152 -11.00 12.00 -19.12
C CYS A 152 -9.54 11.69 -19.46
N PHE A 153 -8.79 11.20 -18.47
CA PHE A 153 -7.49 10.60 -18.74
C PHE A 153 -7.68 9.10 -18.93
N ARG A 154 -7.18 8.59 -20.05
CA ARG A 154 -7.11 7.16 -20.32
C ARG A 154 -5.66 6.73 -20.39
N THR A 155 -5.30 5.80 -19.53
CA THR A 155 -4.03 5.10 -19.62
C THR A 155 -4.19 3.90 -20.56
N GLU A 156 -3.50 3.95 -21.68
CA GLU A 156 -3.30 2.81 -22.57
C GLU A 156 -1.94 2.18 -22.27
N ILE A 157 -1.94 0.92 -21.84
CA ILE A 157 -0.71 0.16 -21.64
C ILE A 157 -0.31 -0.50 -22.96
N ARG A 158 0.90 -0.20 -23.42
CA ARG A 158 1.54 -0.73 -24.62
C ARG A 158 2.39 -1.94 -24.26
N GLU A 159 2.56 -2.85 -25.22
CA GLU A 159 3.47 -3.98 -25.12
C GLU A 159 3.37 -4.70 -23.75
N LYS A 160 2.16 -5.17 -23.43
CA LYS A 160 1.82 -5.69 -22.09
C LYS A 160 2.79 -6.77 -21.62
N ASP A 161 3.21 -7.65 -22.53
CA ASP A 161 4.15 -8.73 -22.21
C ASP A 161 5.55 -8.19 -21.89
N VAL A 162 6.00 -7.14 -22.59
CA VAL A 162 7.26 -6.43 -22.30
C VAL A 162 7.20 -5.77 -20.92
N LEU A 163 6.08 -5.13 -20.58
CA LEU A 163 5.88 -4.57 -19.23
C LEU A 163 5.92 -5.66 -18.16
N ILE A 164 5.19 -6.76 -18.34
CA ILE A 164 5.14 -7.86 -17.38
C ILE A 164 6.53 -8.49 -17.20
N ALA A 165 7.30 -8.65 -18.28
CA ALA A 165 8.67 -9.14 -18.21
C ALA A 165 9.59 -8.15 -17.48
N ALA A 166 9.49 -6.85 -17.77
CA ALA A 166 10.25 -5.80 -17.08
C ALA A 166 9.95 -5.79 -15.57
N LEU A 167 8.68 -5.96 -15.22
CA LEU A 167 8.23 -6.05 -13.84
C LEU A 167 8.76 -7.28 -13.13
N ALA A 168 8.72 -8.45 -13.78
CA ALA A 168 9.29 -9.68 -13.25
C ALA A 168 10.82 -9.62 -13.10
N ALA A 169 11.49 -8.76 -13.88
CA ALA A 169 12.90 -8.43 -13.74
C ALA A 169 13.23 -7.45 -12.60
N GLY A 170 12.23 -6.99 -11.83
CA GLY A 170 12.45 -6.07 -10.71
C GLY A 170 12.53 -4.60 -11.11
N LEU A 171 12.02 -4.21 -12.28
CA LEU A 171 11.94 -2.80 -12.69
C LEU A 171 11.12 -1.99 -11.66
N ALA A 172 11.76 -1.00 -11.05
CA ALA A 172 11.13 -0.15 -10.04
C ALA A 172 10.10 0.82 -10.67
N LEU A 173 8.83 0.45 -10.61
CA LEU A 173 7.71 1.21 -11.19
C LEU A 173 7.62 2.68 -10.74
N GLN A 174 8.03 2.98 -9.51
CA GLN A 174 7.94 4.32 -8.93
C GLN A 174 8.90 5.32 -9.60
N THR A 175 9.98 4.82 -10.20
CA THR A 175 10.96 5.66 -10.92
C THR A 175 10.43 6.13 -12.27
N LEU A 176 9.51 5.37 -12.88
CA LEU A 176 8.90 5.68 -14.16
C LEU A 176 7.63 6.48 -13.92
N ALA A 177 7.71 7.79 -14.12
CA ALA A 177 6.57 8.67 -13.96
C ALA A 177 6.37 9.56 -15.18
N PHE A 178 5.11 9.87 -15.45
CA PHE A 178 4.70 10.84 -16.44
C PHE A 178 4.28 12.12 -15.74
N CYS A 179 4.94 13.22 -16.09
CA CYS A 179 4.48 14.55 -15.71
C CYS A 179 3.57 15.07 -16.82
N TYR A 180 2.37 15.49 -16.46
CA TYR A 180 1.46 16.16 -17.38
C TYR A 180 1.00 17.49 -16.82
N SER A 181 0.70 18.40 -17.73
CA SER A 181 0.07 19.68 -17.41
C SER A 181 -1.09 19.87 -18.37
N ARG A 182 -2.28 20.12 -17.81
CA ARG A 182 -3.50 20.35 -18.58
C ARG A 182 -3.49 21.74 -19.24
N ASP A 183 -2.90 22.71 -18.55
CA ASP A 183 -2.78 24.10 -18.97
C ASP A 183 -1.44 24.64 -18.49
N TRP A 184 -0.82 25.57 -19.22
CA TRP A 184 0.49 26.14 -18.86
C TRP A 184 0.58 26.75 -17.45
N SER A 185 -0.55 27.09 -16.84
CA SER A 185 -0.66 27.62 -15.48
C SER A 185 -0.90 26.55 -14.39
N SER A 186 -1.17 25.30 -14.75
CA SER A 186 -1.50 24.23 -13.80
C SER A 186 -0.24 23.52 -13.31
N PHE A 187 -0.24 23.18 -12.02
CA PHE A 187 0.80 22.35 -11.40
C PHE A 187 1.02 21.06 -12.20
N LEU A 188 2.29 20.69 -12.39
CA LEU A 188 2.65 19.44 -13.04
C LEU A 188 2.17 18.28 -12.18
N SER A 189 1.12 17.61 -12.64
CA SER A 189 0.63 16.39 -12.01
C SER A 189 1.51 15.23 -12.46
N ARG A 190 1.91 14.38 -11.53
CA ARG A 190 2.83 13.27 -11.78
C ARG A 190 2.10 11.96 -11.54
N VAL A 191 2.11 11.06 -12.52
CA VAL A 191 1.53 9.72 -12.42
C VAL A 191 2.64 8.71 -12.58
N SER A 192 2.88 7.88 -11.58
CA SER A 192 3.80 6.75 -11.69
C SER A 192 3.24 5.66 -12.60
N LEU A 193 4.10 4.80 -13.14
CA LEU A 193 3.67 3.67 -13.95
C LEU A 193 2.83 2.67 -13.14
N ALA A 194 3.13 2.50 -11.85
CA ALA A 194 2.30 1.69 -10.94
C ALA A 194 0.87 2.22 -10.86
N GLU A 195 0.70 3.53 -10.63
CA GLU A 195 -0.61 4.17 -10.63
C GLU A 195 -1.30 4.05 -11.98
N ALA A 196 -0.56 4.27 -13.07
CA ALA A 196 -1.08 4.17 -14.42
C ALA A 196 -1.61 2.76 -14.75
N ILE A 197 -0.93 1.70 -14.28
CA ILE A 197 -1.39 0.30 -14.43
C ILE A 197 -2.68 0.07 -13.63
N VAL A 198 -2.72 0.48 -12.35
CA VAL A 198 -3.91 0.32 -11.50
C VAL A 198 -5.10 1.06 -12.10
N LEU A 199 -4.87 2.28 -12.58
CA LEU A 199 -5.88 3.17 -13.15
C LEU A 199 -6.18 2.88 -14.62
N SER A 200 -5.51 1.90 -15.23
CA SER A 200 -5.83 1.48 -16.59
C SER A 200 -7.18 0.76 -16.61
N GLY A 201 -7.91 0.81 -17.73
CA GLY A 201 -9.13 0.02 -17.91
C GLY A 201 -8.89 -1.50 -17.96
N ASP A 202 -7.64 -1.95 -17.95
CA ASP A 202 -7.26 -3.32 -18.27
C ASP A 202 -7.23 -4.25 -17.04
N ALA A 203 -8.37 -4.92 -16.80
CA ALA A 203 -8.50 -5.86 -15.69
C ALA A 203 -7.63 -7.12 -15.83
N GLU A 204 -7.28 -7.52 -17.05
CA GLU A 204 -6.43 -8.69 -17.29
C GLU A 204 -4.98 -8.39 -16.94
N LEU A 205 -4.47 -7.25 -17.42
CA LEU A 205 -3.15 -6.78 -17.06
C LEU A 205 -3.02 -6.61 -15.55
N TRP A 206 -4.02 -6.00 -14.89
CA TRP A 206 -4.00 -5.86 -13.44
C TRP A 206 -3.87 -7.22 -12.73
N ARG A 207 -4.66 -8.23 -13.12
CA ARG A 207 -4.55 -9.59 -12.55
C ARG A 207 -3.17 -10.21 -12.77
N ARG A 208 -2.57 -10.00 -13.96
CA ARG A 208 -1.20 -10.46 -14.24
C ARG A 208 -0.17 -9.77 -13.35
N VAL A 209 -0.27 -8.45 -13.16
CA VAL A 209 0.62 -7.69 -12.26
C VAL A 209 0.42 -8.10 -10.79
N GLU A 210 -0.82 -8.27 -10.35
CA GLU A 210 -1.16 -8.74 -9.00
C GLU A 210 -0.57 -10.13 -8.72
N SER A 211 -0.57 -11.02 -9.72
CA SER A 211 0.05 -12.36 -9.61
C SER A 211 1.57 -12.35 -9.45
N LEU A 212 2.24 -11.25 -9.83
CA LEU A 212 3.68 -11.08 -9.62
C LEU A 212 4.03 -10.73 -8.17
N GLN A 213 3.04 -10.52 -7.28
CA GLN A 213 3.23 -10.18 -5.86
C GLN A 213 4.13 -8.95 -5.64
N LEU A 214 4.11 -8.01 -6.59
CA LEU A 214 4.92 -6.80 -6.51
C LEU A 214 4.40 -5.88 -5.41
N GLN A 215 5.31 -5.33 -4.63
CA GLN A 215 4.99 -4.21 -3.74
C GLN A 215 4.83 -2.96 -4.61
N LEU A 216 3.59 -2.57 -4.89
CA LEU A 216 3.31 -1.38 -5.69
C LEU A 216 3.39 -0.08 -4.88
N GLY A 217 3.42 -0.18 -3.54
CA GLY A 217 3.62 0.95 -2.62
C GLY A 217 5.09 1.12 -2.17
N PRO A 218 5.44 2.23 -1.50
CA PRO A 218 4.54 3.31 -1.07
C PRO A 218 4.06 4.18 -2.24
N TRP A 219 2.80 4.60 -2.16
CA TRP A 219 2.18 5.47 -3.16
C TRP A 219 2.52 6.93 -2.88
N PRO A 220 2.82 7.75 -3.90
CA PRO A 220 3.04 9.18 -3.69
C PRO A 220 1.76 9.83 -3.17
N THR A 221 1.89 10.69 -2.17
CA THR A 221 0.81 11.61 -1.80
C THR A 221 0.74 12.70 -2.86
N HIS A 222 -0.42 12.83 -3.46
CA HIS A 222 -0.63 13.90 -4.43
C HIS A 222 -0.94 15.20 -3.71
N GLY A 223 -0.27 16.28 -4.11
CA GLY A 223 -0.63 17.62 -3.66
C GLY A 223 -2.06 17.98 -4.06
N ALA A 224 -2.58 19.08 -3.52
CA ALA A 224 -3.87 19.61 -3.98
C ALA A 224 -3.83 19.85 -5.50
N ARG A 225 -4.98 19.70 -6.17
CA ARG A 225 -5.14 19.98 -7.62
C ARG A 225 -4.40 19.01 -8.58
N ASN A 226 -4.32 17.71 -8.24
CA ASN A 226 -3.56 16.69 -8.99
C ASN A 226 -4.27 15.99 -10.18
N ASP A 227 -5.52 16.35 -10.47
CA ASP A 227 -6.36 15.76 -11.53
C ASP A 227 -6.45 14.22 -11.57
N MET A 228 -6.00 13.51 -10.53
CA MET A 228 -6.00 12.04 -10.45
C MET A 228 -7.41 11.44 -10.48
N ALA A 229 -8.42 12.18 -9.99
CA ALA A 229 -9.79 11.71 -10.04
C ALA A 229 -10.33 11.58 -11.49
N LEU A 230 -9.70 12.21 -12.48
CA LEU A 230 -10.09 12.09 -13.89
C LEU A 230 -9.75 10.73 -14.50
N PHE A 231 -8.79 10.00 -13.94
CA PHE A 231 -8.47 8.62 -14.36
C PHE A 231 -9.52 7.59 -13.93
N LEU A 232 -10.34 7.92 -12.93
CA LEU A 232 -11.40 7.05 -12.44
C LEU A 232 -12.70 7.20 -13.25
N ARG A 233 -12.73 8.09 -14.24
CA ARG A 233 -13.89 8.36 -15.08
C ARG A 233 -13.91 7.43 -16.29
N GLU A 234 -15.09 6.93 -16.61
CA GLU A 234 -15.37 6.23 -17.86
C GLU A 234 -16.46 6.95 -18.63
N ARG A 235 -16.46 6.74 -19.95
CA ARG A 235 -17.48 7.28 -20.86
C ARG A 235 -18.56 6.22 -21.03
N ALA A 236 -19.79 6.57 -20.65
CA ALA A 236 -20.98 5.76 -20.88
C ALA A 236 -21.93 6.54 -21.80
N GLY A 237 -21.71 6.42 -23.11
CA GLY A 237 -22.42 7.23 -24.11
C GLY A 237 -21.93 8.68 -24.12
N SER A 238 -22.85 9.63 -23.95
CA SER A 238 -22.53 11.07 -23.81
C SER A 238 -22.24 11.48 -22.37
N GLN A 239 -22.48 10.60 -21.40
CA GLN A 239 -22.27 10.89 -19.99
C GLN A 239 -20.94 10.35 -19.52
N HIS A 240 -20.28 11.12 -18.66
CA HIS A 240 -19.11 10.69 -17.94
C HIS A 240 -19.53 10.28 -16.53
N ARG A 241 -19.06 9.12 -16.09
CA ARG A 241 -19.36 8.59 -14.76
C ARG A 241 -18.09 8.02 -14.14
N LEU A 242 -18.04 7.90 -12.82
CA LEU A 242 -16.97 7.13 -12.17
C LEU A 242 -17.14 5.65 -12.49
N SER A 243 -16.05 4.97 -12.80
CA SER A 243 -16.03 3.53 -12.97
C SER A 243 -15.95 2.86 -11.59
N PRO A 244 -17.01 2.16 -11.12
CA PRO A 244 -16.98 1.48 -9.84
C PRO A 244 -15.88 0.41 -9.80
N GLU A 245 -15.59 -0.23 -10.94
CA GLU A 245 -14.54 -1.24 -11.08
C GLU A 245 -13.15 -0.64 -10.85
N LEU A 246 -12.83 0.50 -11.48
CA LEU A 246 -11.56 1.19 -11.26
C LEU A 246 -11.43 1.67 -9.82
N LEU A 247 -12.52 2.19 -9.23
CA LEU A 247 -12.50 2.65 -7.85
C LEU A 247 -12.25 1.50 -6.86
N HIS A 248 -12.88 0.34 -7.07
CA HIS A 248 -12.62 -0.87 -6.27
C HIS A 248 -11.18 -1.38 -6.45
N ARG A 249 -10.66 -1.36 -7.68
CA ARG A 249 -9.29 -1.79 -7.97
C ARG A 249 -8.28 -0.85 -7.32
N ALA A 250 -8.46 0.46 -7.46
CA ALA A 250 -7.63 1.47 -6.82
C ALA A 250 -7.64 1.33 -5.29
N LYS A 251 -8.81 1.09 -4.69
CA LYS A 251 -8.94 0.79 -3.26
C LYS A 251 -8.18 -0.47 -2.87
N ARG A 252 -8.32 -1.57 -3.63
CA ARG A 252 -7.63 -2.85 -3.36
C ARG A 252 -6.11 -2.71 -3.47
N ALA A 253 -5.63 -1.94 -4.44
CA ALA A 253 -4.22 -1.61 -4.60
C ALA A 253 -3.68 -0.69 -3.47
N GLY A 254 -4.56 -0.14 -2.63
CA GLY A 254 -4.17 0.77 -1.55
C GLY A 254 -3.82 2.18 -2.03
N LEU A 255 -4.29 2.61 -3.20
CA LEU A 255 -4.07 3.97 -3.67
C LEU A 255 -4.67 4.99 -2.68
N PRO A 256 -4.02 6.14 -2.44
CA PRO A 256 -4.47 7.16 -1.50
C PRO A 256 -5.63 7.98 -2.09
N LEU A 257 -6.77 7.32 -2.34
CA LEU A 257 -7.94 7.90 -3.02
C LEU A 257 -8.50 9.15 -2.33
N ALA A 258 -8.24 9.36 -1.04
CA ALA A 258 -8.58 10.60 -0.33
C ALA A 258 -7.81 11.83 -0.85
N THR A 259 -6.64 11.62 -1.46
CA THR A 259 -5.85 12.69 -2.10
C THR A 259 -6.26 12.93 -3.54
N PHE A 260 -7.02 12.03 -4.17
CA PHE A 260 -7.38 12.15 -5.58
C PHE A 260 -8.39 13.27 -5.77
N GLN A 261 -8.01 14.26 -6.56
CA GLN A 261 -8.82 15.43 -6.86
C GLN A 261 -8.93 15.62 -8.37
N CYS A 262 -9.87 16.44 -8.80
CA CYS A 262 -9.88 17.03 -10.13
C CYS A 262 -10.30 18.48 -10.09
N GLN A 263 -9.89 19.23 -11.10
CA GLN A 263 -10.31 20.61 -11.30
C GLN A 263 -11.63 20.64 -12.07
N LEU A 264 -12.69 21.12 -11.41
CA LEU A 264 -13.95 21.47 -12.05
C LEU A 264 -13.85 22.89 -12.61
N GLY A 265 -14.14 23.02 -13.90
CA GLY A 265 -14.23 24.32 -14.55
C GLY A 265 -15.61 24.93 -14.34
N PHE A 266 -15.63 26.18 -13.88
CA PHE A 266 -16.84 27.00 -13.82
C PHE A 266 -16.76 28.09 -14.88
N GLY A 267 -17.90 28.50 -15.41
CA GLY A 267 -18.06 29.66 -16.26
C GLY A 267 -19.05 30.64 -15.65
N CYS A 268 -18.84 31.93 -15.89
CA CYS A 268 -19.84 32.93 -15.52
C CYS A 268 -21.11 32.71 -16.36
N GLN A 269 -22.27 32.56 -15.72
CA GLN A 269 -23.52 32.37 -16.45
C GLN A 269 -23.86 33.59 -17.34
N ALA A 270 -23.46 34.80 -16.95
CA ALA A 270 -23.78 36.03 -17.68
C ALA A 270 -22.94 36.21 -18.96
N CYS A 271 -21.62 35.95 -18.90
CA CYS A 271 -20.71 36.22 -20.01
C CYS A 271 -20.04 34.98 -20.61
N GLY A 272 -20.20 33.81 -20.01
CA GLY A 272 -19.60 32.54 -20.44
C GLY A 272 -18.09 32.42 -20.23
N GLN A 273 -17.43 33.44 -19.66
CA GLN A 273 -15.99 33.38 -19.41
C GLN A 273 -15.66 32.29 -18.38
N PRO A 274 -14.61 31.47 -18.61
CA PRO A 274 -14.14 30.51 -17.62
C PRO A 274 -13.63 31.26 -16.39
N LEU A 275 -14.06 30.79 -15.23
CA LEU A 275 -13.68 31.31 -13.92
C LEU A 275 -12.70 30.34 -13.24
N GLU A 276 -12.39 30.62 -11.98
CA GLU A 276 -11.46 29.83 -11.19
C GLU A 276 -11.89 28.36 -11.14
N ARG A 277 -10.90 27.47 -11.17
CA ARG A 277 -11.11 26.03 -11.04
C ARG A 277 -11.20 25.69 -9.56
N CYS A 278 -12.21 24.92 -9.20
CA CYS A 278 -12.29 24.37 -7.85
C CYS A 278 -11.87 22.91 -7.85
N ALA A 279 -11.16 22.50 -6.80
CA ALA A 279 -10.83 21.10 -6.59
C ALA A 279 -12.08 20.35 -6.13
N ALA A 280 -12.38 19.22 -6.77
CA ALA A 280 -13.39 18.26 -6.35
C ALA A 280 -12.71 16.92 -6.07
N SER A 281 -13.05 16.30 -4.94
CA SER A 281 -12.63 14.96 -4.57
C SER A 281 -13.37 13.88 -5.36
N VAL A 282 -12.93 12.63 -5.25
CA VAL A 282 -13.65 11.48 -5.82
C VAL A 282 -15.07 11.35 -5.26
N LEU A 283 -15.28 11.66 -3.97
CA LEU A 283 -16.61 11.63 -3.37
C LEU A 283 -17.52 12.71 -3.97
N ASP A 284 -16.96 13.89 -4.23
CA ASP A 284 -17.70 15.00 -4.83
C ASP A 284 -18.19 14.63 -6.22
N LEU A 285 -17.34 14.00 -7.02
CA LEU A 285 -17.72 13.47 -8.34
C LEU A 285 -18.81 12.40 -8.25
N ALA A 286 -18.69 11.46 -7.31
CA ALA A 286 -19.70 10.41 -7.12
C ALA A 286 -21.07 11.00 -6.78
N ILE A 287 -21.10 12.04 -5.93
CA ILE A 287 -22.33 12.73 -5.57
C ILE A 287 -22.85 13.55 -6.74
N LEU A 288 -22.01 14.33 -7.43
CA LEU A 288 -22.41 15.14 -8.59
C LEU A 288 -23.00 14.30 -9.72
N PHE A 289 -22.46 13.09 -9.94
CA PHE A 289 -22.96 12.13 -10.93
C PHE A 289 -24.08 11.22 -10.40
N GLY A 290 -24.55 11.41 -9.17
CA GLY A 290 -25.65 10.63 -8.60
C GLY A 290 -25.35 9.13 -8.45
N GLN A 291 -24.08 8.75 -8.33
CA GLN A 291 -23.64 7.37 -8.28
C GLN A 291 -23.56 6.84 -6.85
N SER A 292 -24.70 6.39 -6.32
CA SER A 292 -24.82 5.88 -4.95
C SER A 292 -23.80 4.81 -4.58
N ASP A 293 -23.51 3.84 -5.46
CA ASP A 293 -22.54 2.78 -5.17
C ASP A 293 -21.10 3.31 -5.02
N CYS A 294 -20.69 4.24 -5.90
CA CYS A 294 -19.39 4.89 -5.82
C CYS A 294 -19.29 5.79 -4.58
N ALA A 295 -20.37 6.51 -4.26
CA ALA A 295 -20.45 7.39 -3.09
C ALA A 295 -20.37 6.57 -1.78
N ARG A 296 -21.11 5.45 -1.70
CA ARG A 296 -21.01 4.46 -0.62
C ARG A 296 -19.58 3.96 -0.45
N LEU A 297 -18.92 3.58 -1.55
CA LEU A 297 -17.53 3.12 -1.53
C LEU A 297 -16.59 4.21 -1.00
N CYS A 298 -16.72 5.46 -1.46
CA CYS A 298 -15.95 6.61 -0.98
C CYS A 298 -16.16 6.87 0.52
N GLY A 299 -17.41 6.77 0.99
CA GLY A 299 -17.74 6.89 2.42
C GLY A 299 -17.01 5.86 3.27
N THR A 300 -16.83 4.62 2.79
CA THR A 300 -16.04 3.62 3.52
C THR A 300 -14.54 3.91 3.60
N MET A 301 -14.03 4.78 2.73
CA MET A 301 -12.61 5.12 2.63
C MET A 301 -12.26 6.42 3.36
N ASP A 302 -13.23 7.04 4.06
CA ASP A 302 -13.07 8.32 4.76
C ASP A 302 -12.62 9.47 3.84
N ILE A 303 -13.02 9.41 2.55
CA ILE A 303 -12.79 10.50 1.60
C ILE A 303 -13.69 11.66 1.99
N LYS A 304 -13.08 12.82 2.26
CA LYS A 304 -13.82 14.04 2.61
C LYS A 304 -14.43 14.63 1.34
N ALA A 305 -15.71 14.97 1.42
CA ALA A 305 -16.32 15.85 0.44
C ALA A 305 -15.69 17.24 0.58
N THR A 306 -15.48 17.94 -0.53
CA THR A 306 -15.07 19.34 -0.49
C THR A 306 -16.25 20.22 -0.08
N GLU A 307 -15.95 21.39 0.48
CA GLU A 307 -16.98 22.38 0.87
C GLU A 307 -17.90 22.79 -0.28
N LEU A 308 -17.42 22.58 -1.50
CA LEU A 308 -18.10 22.89 -2.75
C LEU A 308 -19.39 22.07 -2.97
N THR A 309 -19.34 20.79 -2.63
CA THR A 309 -20.37 19.81 -2.99
C THR A 309 -21.40 19.66 -1.88
N LEU A 310 -21.04 19.97 -0.63
CA LEU A 310 -21.97 19.88 0.51
C LEU A 310 -23.25 20.71 0.27
N PRO A 311 -23.15 22.01 -0.09
CA PRO A 311 -24.34 22.84 -0.38
C PRO A 311 -25.05 22.38 -1.65
N ALA A 312 -24.30 22.08 -2.71
CA ALA A 312 -24.82 21.71 -4.02
C ALA A 312 -25.58 20.36 -4.04
N SER A 313 -25.34 19.50 -3.04
CA SER A 313 -25.93 18.16 -2.94
C SER A 313 -27.07 18.09 -1.93
N LEU A 314 -27.11 18.99 -0.94
CA LEU A 314 -28.10 18.97 0.14
C LEU A 314 -29.23 19.99 -0.05
N ALA A 315 -28.97 21.10 -0.73
CA ALA A 315 -29.97 22.12 -1.03
C ALA A 315 -30.60 21.87 -2.41
N ALA A 316 -31.91 22.11 -2.53
CA ALA A 316 -32.62 22.15 -3.81
C ALA A 316 -32.25 23.36 -4.67
N MET A 317 -31.01 23.84 -4.56
CA MET A 317 -30.49 24.85 -5.46
C MET A 317 -30.32 24.20 -6.84
N PRO A 318 -30.81 24.84 -7.92
CA PRO A 318 -30.29 24.56 -9.25
C PRO A 318 -28.75 24.59 -9.19
N LEU A 319 -28.04 23.95 -10.13
CA LEU A 319 -26.59 24.18 -10.33
C LEU A 319 -26.27 25.63 -10.78
N LYS A 320 -27.12 26.59 -10.42
CA LYS A 320 -26.91 28.02 -10.39
C LYS A 320 -26.59 28.37 -8.94
N TRP A 321 -25.33 28.65 -8.65
CA TRP A 321 -24.95 29.15 -7.35
C TRP A 321 -25.21 30.65 -7.30
N GLU A 322 -26.31 31.02 -6.65
CA GLU A 322 -26.75 32.42 -6.49
C GLU A 322 -26.36 33.04 -5.15
N GLU A 323 -25.58 32.35 -4.32
CA GLU A 323 -25.11 32.94 -3.05
C GLU A 323 -24.18 34.13 -3.31
N ASN A 324 -24.22 35.15 -2.44
CA ASN A 324 -23.26 36.25 -2.44
C ASN A 324 -21.87 35.70 -2.08
N TRP A 325 -21.13 35.21 -3.08
CA TRP A 325 -19.74 34.72 -2.93
C TRP A 325 -18.83 35.77 -2.29
N SER A 326 -19.18 37.06 -2.41
CA SER A 326 -18.52 38.18 -1.75
C SER A 326 -18.53 38.13 -0.22
N GLN A 327 -19.32 37.25 0.40
CA GLN A 327 -19.37 37.09 1.87
C GLN A 327 -18.73 35.78 2.37
N SER A 328 -18.27 34.88 1.50
CA SER A 328 -17.58 33.67 1.94
C SER A 328 -16.13 34.01 2.33
N PRO A 329 -15.73 33.87 3.60
CA PRO A 329 -14.39 34.23 4.03
C PRO A 329 -13.31 33.25 3.55
N TYR A 330 -13.69 32.16 2.89
CA TYR A 330 -12.79 31.03 2.55
C TYR A 330 -12.41 30.96 1.07
N LEU A 331 -12.98 31.82 0.23
CA LEU A 331 -12.69 31.81 -1.20
C LEU A 331 -12.17 33.19 -1.62
N PRO A 332 -11.12 33.23 -2.47
CA PRO A 332 -10.66 34.49 -3.05
C PRO A 332 -11.83 35.19 -3.76
N GLU A 333 -11.90 36.52 -3.72
CA GLU A 333 -12.89 37.29 -4.49
C GLU A 333 -12.78 36.91 -5.98
N ILE A 334 -13.71 36.07 -6.45
CA ILE A 334 -13.76 35.63 -7.84
C ILE A 334 -14.40 36.76 -8.65
N ASP A 335 -13.58 37.74 -9.04
CA ASP A 335 -14.03 38.82 -9.90
C ASP A 335 -14.15 38.33 -11.35
N CYS A 336 -15.39 38.18 -11.82
CA CYS A 336 -15.63 38.02 -13.25
C CYS A 336 -15.44 39.38 -13.95
N TRP A 337 -14.62 39.43 -15.00
CA TRP A 337 -14.33 40.65 -15.76
C TRP A 337 -15.55 41.32 -16.41
N CYS A 338 -16.71 40.64 -16.45
CA CYS A 338 -17.95 41.22 -16.97
C CYS A 338 -18.63 42.22 -16.00
N GLY A 339 -18.15 42.35 -14.76
CA GLY A 339 -18.68 43.29 -13.78
C GLY A 339 -20.06 42.94 -13.21
N VAL A 340 -20.58 41.74 -13.48
CA VAL A 340 -21.84 41.25 -12.92
C VAL A 340 -21.60 40.68 -11.53
N SER A 341 -22.18 41.31 -10.50
CA SER A 341 -22.19 40.82 -9.12
C SER A 341 -23.65 40.71 -8.65
N PRO A 342 -24.09 39.56 -8.09
CA PRO A 342 -23.31 38.34 -7.83
C PRO A 342 -23.01 37.53 -9.10
N VAL A 343 -21.82 36.91 -9.15
CA VAL A 343 -21.42 36.04 -10.25
C VAL A 343 -22.12 34.69 -10.09
N ILE A 344 -23.09 34.39 -10.96
CA ILE A 344 -23.69 33.06 -10.98
C ILE A 344 -22.73 32.11 -11.71
N LEU A 345 -22.23 31.12 -10.98
CA LEU A 345 -21.35 30.08 -11.53
C LEU A 345 -22.20 29.00 -12.20
N ARG A 346 -21.82 28.65 -13.45
CA ARG A 346 -22.33 27.49 -14.18
C ARG A 346 -21.18 26.53 -14.40
N LEU A 347 -21.38 25.25 -14.09
CA LEU A 347 -20.41 24.21 -14.45
C LEU A 347 -20.23 24.21 -15.98
N VAL A 348 -18.99 24.21 -16.47
CA VAL A 348 -18.71 24.23 -17.92
C VAL A 348 -19.43 23.05 -18.60
N ASP A 349 -19.97 23.27 -19.79
CA ASP A 349 -20.94 22.38 -20.45
C ASP A 349 -20.54 20.88 -20.44
N ALA A 350 -19.25 20.58 -20.62
CA ALA A 350 -18.73 19.21 -20.59
C ALA A 350 -19.01 18.43 -19.28
N TRP A 351 -19.12 19.11 -18.14
CA TRP A 351 -19.49 18.49 -16.87
C TRP A 351 -21.00 18.52 -16.63
N ASN A 352 -21.67 19.56 -17.12
CA ASN A 352 -23.09 19.78 -16.89
C ASN A 352 -23.94 18.64 -17.46
N ASP A 353 -23.56 18.08 -18.60
CA ASP A 353 -24.26 16.96 -19.24
C ASP A 353 -24.14 15.64 -18.45
N SER A 354 -23.16 15.56 -17.54
CA SER A 354 -22.92 14.40 -16.67
C SER A 354 -23.50 14.57 -15.27
N CYS A 355 -23.94 15.77 -14.88
CA CYS A 355 -24.53 16.00 -13.57
C CYS A 355 -25.89 15.30 -13.45
N ALA A 356 -26.05 14.51 -12.41
CA ALA A 356 -27.30 13.82 -12.12
C ALA A 356 -28.36 14.78 -11.58
N SER A 357 -29.62 14.33 -11.61
CA SER A 357 -30.73 15.07 -11.03
C SER A 357 -30.54 15.28 -9.52
N LEU A 358 -31.13 16.33 -8.95
CA LEU A 358 -31.03 16.59 -7.52
C LEU A 358 -31.40 15.37 -6.64
N PRO A 359 -32.49 14.63 -6.90
CA PRO A 359 -32.81 13.44 -6.11
C PRO A 359 -31.73 12.36 -6.14
N GLU A 360 -31.09 12.13 -7.29
CA GLU A 360 -30.00 11.15 -7.42
C GLU A 360 -28.75 11.60 -6.66
N ARG A 361 -28.42 12.90 -6.72
CA ARG A 361 -27.31 13.48 -5.95
C ARG A 361 -27.54 13.36 -4.44
N GLN A 362 -28.76 13.66 -3.98
CA GLN A 362 -29.16 13.50 -2.58
C GLN A 362 -29.08 12.04 -2.13
N ALA A 363 -29.54 11.09 -2.96
CA ALA A 363 -29.44 9.67 -2.69
C ALA A 363 -27.96 9.21 -2.57
N ALA A 364 -27.09 9.67 -3.47
CA ALA A 364 -25.66 9.37 -3.42
C ALA A 364 -24.98 9.95 -2.16
N ALA A 365 -25.27 11.20 -1.81
CA ALA A 365 -24.76 11.83 -0.59
C ALA A 365 -25.22 11.09 0.68
N ALA A 366 -26.49 10.68 0.74
CA ALA A 366 -27.02 9.89 1.85
C ALA A 366 -26.33 8.53 1.98
N GLU A 367 -26.06 7.85 0.87
CA GLU A 367 -25.33 6.57 0.87
C GLU A 367 -23.87 6.70 1.32
N ALA A 368 -23.15 7.74 0.86
CA ALA A 368 -21.80 8.03 1.35
C ALA A 368 -21.78 8.27 2.86
N LEU A 369 -22.74 9.04 3.35
CA LEU A 369 -22.88 9.38 4.76
C LEU A 369 -23.18 8.15 5.62
N ARG A 370 -24.11 7.29 5.18
CA ARG A 370 -24.39 6.01 5.85
C ARG A 370 -23.14 5.14 5.94
N ALA A 371 -22.39 5.00 4.85
CA ALA A 371 -21.16 4.20 4.82
C ALA A 371 -20.06 4.77 5.73
N ALA A 372 -19.88 6.10 5.72
CA ALA A 372 -18.92 6.78 6.57
C ALA A 372 -19.25 6.60 8.06
N LEU A 373 -20.53 6.76 8.42
CA LEU A 373 -21.01 6.50 9.78
C LEU A 373 -20.77 5.04 10.18
N GLN A 374 -21.12 4.07 9.34
CA GLN A 374 -20.87 2.65 9.61
C GLN A 374 -19.39 2.33 9.82
N MET A 375 -18.50 2.86 8.98
CA MET A 375 -17.06 2.64 9.14
C MET A 375 -16.50 3.31 10.39
N SER A 376 -16.95 4.53 10.67
CA SER A 376 -16.54 5.25 11.87
C SER A 376 -17.05 4.55 13.13
N PHE A 377 -18.29 4.03 13.12
CA PHE A 377 -18.81 3.17 14.17
C PHE A 377 -17.97 1.91 14.37
N ARG A 378 -17.53 1.25 13.30
CA ARG A 378 -16.64 0.08 13.41
C ARG A 378 -15.30 0.46 14.04
N ARG A 379 -14.66 1.54 13.58
CA ARG A 379 -13.38 2.02 14.17
C ARG A 379 -13.53 2.35 15.65
N VAL A 380 -14.58 3.07 16.01
CA VAL A 380 -14.87 3.48 17.40
C VAL A 380 -15.26 2.28 18.27
N ALA A 381 -16.03 1.33 17.76
CA ALA A 381 -16.34 0.09 18.48
C ALA A 381 -15.08 -0.73 18.77
N CYS A 382 -14.14 -0.78 17.82
CA CYS A 382 -12.85 -1.43 17.99
C CYS A 382 -11.96 -0.70 19.01
N SER A 383 -11.98 0.64 19.07
CA SER A 383 -11.10 1.41 19.97
C SER A 383 -11.67 1.68 21.36
N ALA A 384 -12.99 1.84 21.50
CA ALA A 384 -13.66 2.24 22.74
C ALA A 384 -14.47 1.11 23.40
N GLY A 385 -14.44 -0.09 22.82
CA GLY A 385 -15.14 -1.27 23.31
C GLY A 385 -16.64 -1.34 22.93
N PHE A 386 -17.20 -2.54 23.04
CA PHE A 386 -18.57 -2.89 22.62
C PHE A 386 -19.69 -2.05 23.27
N GLY A 387 -19.42 -1.44 24.44
CA GLY A 387 -20.39 -0.61 25.17
C GLY A 387 -20.73 0.71 24.47
N LEU A 388 -19.75 1.39 23.85
CA LEU A 388 -20.00 2.63 23.09
C LEU A 388 -20.75 2.34 21.79
N PHE A 389 -20.47 1.19 21.18
CA PHE A 389 -21.18 0.69 20.00
C PHE A 389 -22.67 0.46 20.28
N GLN A 390 -23.00 -0.22 21.38
CA GLN A 390 -24.40 -0.42 21.79
C GLN A 390 -25.08 0.93 22.05
N ALA A 391 -24.40 1.87 22.69
CA ALA A 391 -24.93 3.21 22.97
C ALA A 391 -25.30 3.98 21.70
N LEU A 392 -24.43 3.95 20.67
CA LEU A 392 -24.67 4.57 19.38
C LEU A 392 -25.84 3.92 18.62
N CYS A 393 -25.95 2.59 18.67
CA CYS A 393 -27.09 1.86 18.12
C CYS A 393 -28.41 2.18 18.86
N HIS A 394 -28.36 2.34 20.18
CA HIS A 394 -29.51 2.75 20.98
C HIS A 394 -29.96 4.17 20.61
N TRP A 395 -29.02 5.10 20.42
CA TRP A 395 -29.31 6.47 19.99
C TRP A 395 -29.94 6.52 18.60
N ALA A 396 -29.36 5.81 17.62
CA ALA A 396 -29.89 5.74 16.25
C ALA A 396 -31.31 5.14 16.18
N ARG A 397 -31.70 4.33 17.16
CA ARG A 397 -33.05 3.76 17.32
C ARG A 397 -33.99 4.64 18.16
N GLY A 398 -33.60 5.87 18.49
CA GLY A 398 -34.40 6.81 19.29
C GLY A 398 -34.53 6.46 20.77
N LYS A 399 -33.68 5.55 21.30
CA LYS A 399 -33.70 5.17 22.71
C LYS A 399 -32.83 6.14 23.51
N GLN A 400 -33.21 6.41 24.77
CA GLN A 400 -32.42 7.25 25.65
C GLN A 400 -31.04 6.62 25.92
N VAL A 401 -29.99 7.41 25.74
CA VAL A 401 -28.61 7.01 25.99
C VAL A 401 -28.11 7.67 27.28
N PRO A 402 -27.39 6.97 28.16
CA PRO A 402 -26.82 7.54 29.37
C PRO A 402 -25.99 8.81 29.11
N LYS A 403 -26.15 9.82 29.97
CA LYS A 403 -25.59 11.19 29.79
C LYS A 403 -24.06 11.22 29.57
N ASN A 404 -23.32 10.26 30.12
CA ASN A 404 -21.88 10.09 29.96
C ASN A 404 -21.50 9.56 28.57
N LEU A 405 -22.32 8.69 27.98
CA LEU A 405 -22.14 8.19 26.60
C LEU A 405 -22.52 9.26 25.57
N VAL A 406 -23.53 10.08 25.85
CA VAL A 406 -23.90 11.23 25.00
C VAL A 406 -22.73 12.21 24.82
N LYS A 407 -21.90 12.44 25.85
CA LYS A 407 -20.69 13.28 25.73
C LYS A 407 -19.64 12.68 24.79
N LEU A 408 -19.48 11.35 24.77
CA LEU A 408 -18.57 10.63 23.86
C LEU A 408 -19.07 10.69 22.41
N VAL A 409 -20.38 10.53 22.20
CA VAL A 409 -21.02 10.68 20.89
C VAL A 409 -20.94 12.11 20.37
N LEU A 410 -21.10 13.10 21.25
CA LEU A 410 -20.96 14.52 20.90
C LEU A 410 -19.51 14.94 20.66
N ALA A 411 -18.54 14.38 21.40
CA ALA A 411 -17.11 14.61 21.13
C ALA A 411 -16.71 14.04 19.76
N PHE A 412 -17.18 12.82 19.45
CA PHE A 412 -17.03 12.19 18.14
C PHE A 412 -17.71 13.00 17.01
N ALA A 413 -18.89 13.57 17.26
CA ALA A 413 -19.57 14.44 16.30
C ALA A 413 -18.90 15.83 16.18
N ALA A 414 -18.28 16.33 17.25
CA ALA A 414 -17.56 17.60 17.28
C ALA A 414 -16.25 17.56 16.46
N GLU A 415 -15.59 16.40 16.36
CA GLU A 415 -14.47 16.17 15.43
C GLU A 415 -14.90 16.19 13.95
N ARG A 416 -16.21 16.19 13.67
CA ARG A 416 -16.80 16.27 12.33
C ARG A 416 -17.98 17.25 12.30
N SER A 417 -17.74 18.49 12.69
CA SER A 417 -18.73 19.59 12.80
C SER A 417 -19.67 19.77 11.59
N LEU A 418 -19.21 19.43 10.38
CA LEU A 418 -20.02 19.48 9.15
C LEU A 418 -21.19 18.47 9.14
N LEU A 419 -21.07 17.35 9.85
CA LEU A 419 -22.15 16.36 9.98
C LEU A 419 -23.28 16.88 10.87
N VAL A 420 -22.93 17.56 11.96
CA VAL A 420 -23.91 18.14 12.89
C VAL A 420 -24.77 19.21 12.19
N LEU A 421 -24.14 20.03 11.35
CA LEU A 421 -24.84 21.02 10.51
C LEU A 421 -25.73 20.38 9.44
N ALA A 422 -25.28 19.29 8.81
CA ALA A 422 -26.05 18.59 7.77
C ALA A 422 -27.30 17.86 8.31
N PHE A 423 -27.30 17.51 9.61
CA PHE A 423 -28.40 16.78 10.25
C PHE A 423 -29.37 17.66 11.06
N ALA A 424 -29.02 18.92 11.33
CA ALA A 424 -29.89 19.83 12.07
C ALA A 424 -31.23 20.04 11.33
N GLY A 425 -32.33 19.56 11.90
CA GLY A 425 -33.68 19.71 11.37
C GLY A 425 -34.17 18.61 10.42
N ARG A 426 -33.42 17.50 10.27
CA ARG A 426 -33.80 16.34 9.42
C ARG A 426 -33.91 15.02 10.20
N GLU A 427 -34.09 15.09 11.51
CA GLU A 427 -34.09 13.95 12.42
C GLU A 427 -35.22 12.93 12.15
N GLY A 428 -36.28 13.33 11.45
CA GLY A 428 -37.41 12.47 11.08
C GLY A 428 -37.26 11.68 9.77
N GLU A 429 -36.37 12.09 8.86
CA GLU A 429 -36.28 11.52 7.50
C GLU A 429 -35.45 10.22 7.43
N LEU A 430 -34.58 9.99 8.41
CA LEU A 430 -33.73 8.79 8.50
C LEU A 430 -34.47 7.56 9.05
N LEU A 431 -35.65 7.74 9.65
CA LEU A 431 -36.34 6.73 10.48
C LEU A 431 -37.36 5.88 9.71
N THR A 432 -37.69 6.20 8.45
CA THR A 432 -38.71 5.46 7.68
C THR A 432 -38.21 4.16 7.04
N GLY A 433 -36.91 3.86 7.12
CA GLY A 433 -36.34 2.58 6.73
C GLY A 433 -36.34 1.56 7.88
N GLY A 434 -37.49 1.05 8.27
CA GLY A 434 -37.60 0.06 9.36
C GLY A 434 -37.31 -1.38 8.93
N HIS A 435 -36.11 -1.71 8.43
CA HIS A 435 -35.68 -3.11 8.14
C HIS A 435 -34.14 -3.32 8.16
N TRP A 436 -33.35 -2.37 8.66
CA TRP A 436 -31.93 -2.21 8.28
C TRP A 436 -30.88 -3.07 9.02
N TRP A 437 -31.25 -4.12 9.77
CA TRP A 437 -30.26 -4.82 10.63
C TRP A 437 -30.29 -6.36 10.61
N GLU A 438 -31.17 -7.03 9.86
CA GLU A 438 -31.39 -8.48 10.03
C GLU A 438 -30.65 -9.40 9.03
N GLU A 439 -29.97 -8.88 8.00
CA GLU A 439 -29.26 -9.73 7.04
C GLU A 439 -27.75 -9.48 7.04
N SER A 440 -27.04 -10.00 8.03
CA SER A 440 -25.64 -10.45 7.88
C SER A 440 -25.33 -11.49 8.96
N SER A 441 -26.01 -12.62 8.92
CA SER A 441 -25.52 -13.85 9.55
C SER A 441 -25.17 -14.81 8.42
N ASP A 442 -23.91 -15.20 8.33
CA ASP A 442 -23.43 -16.20 7.39
C ASP A 442 -24.31 -17.46 7.44
N GLN A 443 -24.94 -17.80 6.31
CA GLN A 443 -25.43 -19.15 6.05
C GLN A 443 -24.69 -19.70 4.83
N ASP A 444 -23.97 -20.80 5.09
CA ASP A 444 -23.37 -21.70 4.12
C ASP A 444 -24.35 -22.09 2.99
N PRO A 445 -23.96 -22.05 1.72
CA PRO A 445 -24.77 -22.60 0.64
C PRO A 445 -24.47 -24.09 0.46
N GLN A 446 -25.13 -24.95 1.24
CA GLN A 446 -25.37 -26.33 0.79
C GLN A 446 -26.55 -26.35 -0.18
N SER A 447 -26.22 -26.49 -1.46
CA SER A 447 -27.15 -26.69 -2.57
C SER A 447 -27.84 -28.06 -2.50
N PRO A 448 -29.15 -28.16 -2.80
CA PRO A 448 -29.71 -29.37 -3.41
C PRO A 448 -30.07 -29.11 -4.88
N GLN A 449 -29.63 -30.02 -5.74
CA GLN A 449 -29.91 -30.07 -7.17
C GLN A 449 -31.42 -30.22 -7.50
N PRO A 450 -31.85 -29.84 -8.71
CA PRO A 450 -33.23 -29.94 -9.14
C PRO A 450 -33.56 -31.38 -9.59
N VAL A 451 -34.57 -31.99 -8.97
CA VAL A 451 -35.18 -33.23 -9.47
C VAL A 451 -36.40 -32.91 -10.34
N VAL A 452 -36.34 -33.47 -11.53
CA VAL A 452 -37.30 -33.44 -12.63
C VAL A 452 -38.72 -33.85 -12.21
N LYS A 453 -39.73 -33.11 -12.69
CA LYS A 453 -41.15 -33.50 -12.67
C LYS A 453 -41.37 -34.77 -13.50
N GLY A 454 -41.80 -35.84 -12.85
CA GLY A 454 -42.37 -37.05 -13.46
C GLY A 454 -43.64 -37.47 -12.71
N ALA A 455 -44.67 -37.87 -13.45
CA ALA A 455 -46.04 -38.09 -12.99
C ALA A 455 -46.28 -39.47 -12.33
N ALA A 456 -47.43 -39.56 -11.62
CA ALA A 456 -48.12 -40.74 -11.06
C ALA A 456 -47.41 -41.38 -9.83
N SER A 457 -48.06 -41.90 -8.77
CA SER A 457 -49.43 -42.33 -8.50
C SER A 457 -49.66 -42.49 -6.97
N HIS A 458 -50.93 -42.44 -6.55
CA HIS A 458 -51.55 -42.99 -5.32
C HIS A 458 -50.71 -43.93 -4.44
N VAL A 459 -50.68 -43.68 -3.11
CA VAL A 459 -51.09 -44.61 -2.03
C VAL A 459 -51.41 -43.79 -0.75
N GLN A 460 -52.61 -43.97 -0.20
CA GLN A 460 -53.02 -43.58 1.15
C GLN A 460 -52.52 -44.62 2.16
N VAL A 461 -52.07 -44.21 3.36
CA VAL A 461 -52.32 -44.91 4.63
C VAL A 461 -52.35 -43.90 5.80
N GLU A 462 -53.49 -43.88 6.50
CA GLU A 462 -53.85 -43.41 7.86
C GLU A 462 -52.84 -43.86 8.96
N SER A 463 -52.72 -43.37 10.20
CA SER A 463 -53.53 -42.59 11.15
C SER A 463 -52.76 -42.46 12.49
N VAL A 464 -53.37 -41.74 13.47
CA VAL A 464 -53.16 -41.77 14.94
C VAL A 464 -51.98 -40.93 15.47
N GLY A 465 -52.11 -40.03 16.44
CA GLY A 465 -53.22 -39.62 17.30
C GLY A 465 -52.69 -39.09 18.65
N VAL A 466 -53.32 -38.03 19.17
CA VAL A 466 -53.62 -37.75 20.60
C VAL A 466 -52.44 -37.48 21.57
N SER A 467 -52.36 -36.27 22.17
CA SER A 467 -52.91 -35.99 23.52
C SER A 467 -52.47 -34.64 24.11
N ASP A 468 -53.44 -33.96 24.71
CA ASP A 468 -53.35 -32.76 25.57
C ASP A 468 -52.71 -33.02 26.95
N MET A 469 -52.22 -31.95 27.63
CA MET A 469 -52.74 -31.43 28.92
C MET A 469 -51.70 -30.70 29.81
N HIS A 470 -52.00 -29.41 30.07
CA HIS A 470 -52.12 -28.66 31.34
C HIS A 470 -51.03 -28.60 32.44
N SER A 471 -50.76 -27.36 32.90
CA SER A 471 -50.98 -26.78 34.28
C SER A 471 -49.91 -25.71 34.57
N ALA A 472 -50.18 -24.43 34.86
CA ALA A 472 -51.03 -23.74 35.86
C ALA A 472 -50.48 -23.74 37.31
N GLY A 473 -50.38 -22.53 37.90
CA GLY A 473 -50.18 -22.26 39.35
C GLY A 473 -49.15 -21.15 39.60
N ALA A 474 -49.54 -19.87 39.80
CA ALA A 474 -49.95 -19.23 41.07
C ALA A 474 -48.79 -19.08 42.10
N ALA A 475 -48.63 -18.08 42.97
CA ALA A 475 -49.10 -16.71 43.21
C ALA A 475 -48.61 -16.35 44.66
N ALA A 476 -48.49 -15.04 44.97
CA ALA A 476 -48.42 -14.44 46.33
C ALA A 476 -47.12 -14.64 47.16
N ALA A 477 -46.75 -13.82 48.14
CA ALA A 477 -46.93 -12.42 48.57
C ALA A 477 -46.15 -12.28 49.90
N SER A 478 -45.60 -11.11 50.25
CA SER A 478 -45.37 -10.57 51.63
C SER A 478 -44.37 -9.40 51.53
N SER A 479 -44.69 -8.13 51.76
CA SER A 479 -45.09 -7.41 52.98
C SER A 479 -44.08 -7.48 54.14
N ASN A 480 -43.37 -6.37 54.42
CA ASN A 480 -43.65 -5.53 55.60
C ASN A 480 -42.76 -4.28 55.70
N GLU A 481 -43.41 -3.20 56.13
CA GLU A 481 -42.88 -1.90 56.57
C GLU A 481 -42.12 -1.99 57.90
N ALA A 482 -41.21 -1.04 58.16
CA ALA A 482 -41.31 -0.14 59.33
C ALA A 482 -40.21 0.95 59.35
N ARG A 483 -40.67 2.21 59.32
CA ARG A 483 -40.23 3.43 60.07
C ARG A 483 -38.75 3.61 60.44
N THR A 484 -38.19 4.79 60.11
CA THR A 484 -38.02 5.96 61.02
C THR A 484 -37.38 7.15 60.31
N THR A 485 -37.98 8.34 60.45
CA THR A 485 -37.32 9.67 60.38
C THR A 485 -36.72 9.98 61.76
N PRO A 486 -35.57 10.69 61.87
CA PRO A 486 -35.66 12.16 61.98
C PRO A 486 -34.43 12.97 61.47
N ASP A 487 -34.73 14.24 61.21
CA ASP A 487 -33.96 15.48 61.42
C ASP A 487 -32.53 15.73 60.88
N SER A 488 -32.47 16.83 60.13
CA SER A 488 -31.55 17.97 60.25
C SER A 488 -30.05 17.70 60.42
N THR A 489 -29.27 17.96 59.37
CA THR A 489 -28.00 18.70 59.50
C THR A 489 -27.59 19.30 58.16
N THR A 490 -27.24 20.58 58.25
CA THR A 490 -26.68 21.46 57.22
C THR A 490 -25.46 20.88 56.51
N GLU A 491 -25.59 20.57 55.22
CA GLU A 491 -24.45 20.34 54.34
C GLU A 491 -23.91 21.69 53.85
N LYS A 492 -22.75 22.08 54.41
CA LYS A 492 -21.86 23.05 53.80
C LYS A 492 -21.42 22.50 52.45
N GLU A 493 -21.70 23.24 51.38
CA GLU A 493 -20.97 23.16 50.11
C GLU A 493 -19.46 23.28 50.40
N SER A 494 -18.79 22.14 50.47
CA SER A 494 -17.35 22.08 50.27
C SER A 494 -17.10 22.36 48.79
N GLY A 495 -16.41 23.46 48.52
CA GLY A 495 -15.95 23.82 47.19
C GLY A 495 -15.15 22.69 46.53
N PRO A 496 -14.98 22.72 45.20
CA PRO A 496 -14.30 21.67 44.45
C PRO A 496 -12.90 21.43 45.02
N ASP A 497 -12.69 20.24 45.58
CA ASP A 497 -11.40 19.79 46.10
C ASP A 497 -10.33 19.92 45.02
N GLU A 498 -9.43 20.91 45.17
CA GLU A 498 -8.28 21.14 44.29
C GLU A 498 -7.36 19.91 44.17
N ASN A 499 -7.46 18.98 45.12
CA ASN A 499 -6.78 17.68 45.09
C ASN A 499 -7.31 16.77 43.99
N SER A 500 -8.62 16.79 43.68
CA SER A 500 -9.19 15.94 42.62
C SER A 500 -8.74 16.39 41.23
N THR A 501 -8.55 17.70 41.03
CA THR A 501 -8.04 18.26 39.77
C THR A 501 -6.56 17.96 39.58
N ASN A 502 -5.76 18.00 40.64
CA ASN A 502 -4.34 17.62 40.57
C ASN A 502 -4.16 16.12 40.33
N ASP A 503 -4.95 15.26 40.95
CA ASP A 503 -4.92 13.81 40.72
C ASP A 503 -5.33 13.47 39.28
N LEU A 504 -6.32 14.18 38.73
CA LEU A 504 -6.73 14.02 37.33
C LEU A 504 -5.65 14.50 36.35
N LEU A 505 -5.01 15.64 36.60
CA LEU A 505 -3.91 16.14 35.76
C LEU A 505 -2.68 15.24 35.84
N ALA A 506 -2.40 14.64 37.01
CA ALA A 506 -1.37 13.62 37.16
C ALA A 506 -1.73 12.33 36.39
N ALA A 507 -2.98 11.88 36.47
CA ALA A 507 -3.46 10.71 35.72
C ALA A 507 -3.42 10.95 34.20
N ILE A 508 -3.77 12.14 33.71
CA ILE A 508 -3.69 12.49 32.28
C ILE A 508 -2.24 12.56 31.82
N ARG A 509 -1.32 13.15 32.61
CA ARG A 509 0.11 13.15 32.29
C ARG A 509 0.69 11.72 32.25
N ASN A 510 0.27 10.86 33.16
CA ASN A 510 0.71 9.46 33.20
C ASN A 510 0.13 8.65 32.03
N SER A 511 -1.16 8.85 31.71
CA SER A 511 -1.83 8.18 30.58
C SER A 511 -1.28 8.59 29.22
N LYS A 512 -0.64 9.76 29.09
CA LYS A 512 0.05 10.20 27.87
C LYS A 512 1.46 9.62 27.72
N ASN A 513 2.09 9.23 28.83
CA ASN A 513 3.44 8.66 28.82
C ASN A 513 3.45 7.14 28.59
N ASP A 514 2.33 6.48 28.87
CA ASP A 514 2.17 5.05 28.66
C ASP A 514 1.78 4.76 27.21
N ASN A 515 2.76 4.40 26.39
CA ASN A 515 2.47 3.86 25.06
C ASN A 515 1.58 2.61 25.23
N PRO A 516 0.58 2.38 24.37
CA PRO A 516 -0.14 1.11 24.40
C PRO A 516 0.80 -0.05 24.06
N PRO A 517 0.58 -1.26 24.58
CA PRO A 517 1.30 -2.44 24.12
C PRO A 517 1.00 -2.71 22.64
N LEU A 518 1.94 -3.34 21.94
CA LEU A 518 1.83 -3.69 20.52
C LEU A 518 0.71 -4.71 20.25
N SER A 519 0.38 -5.52 21.25
CA SER A 519 -0.69 -6.51 21.20
C SER A 519 -1.47 -6.54 22.52
N GLY A 520 -2.65 -7.17 22.51
CA GLY A 520 -3.46 -7.38 23.72
C GLY A 520 -2.75 -8.18 24.82
N ASP A 521 -1.72 -8.95 24.46
CA ASP A 521 -0.93 -9.76 25.39
C ASP A 521 0.15 -8.95 26.13
N GLY A 522 0.27 -7.65 25.86
CA GLY A 522 1.23 -6.79 26.54
C GLY A 522 2.63 -6.82 25.94
N VAL A 523 2.78 -7.14 24.66
CA VAL A 523 4.08 -7.09 23.97
C VAL A 523 4.55 -5.66 23.83
N VAL A 524 5.82 -5.38 24.17
CA VAL A 524 6.41 -4.04 24.11
C VAL A 524 7.83 -4.08 23.56
N ILE A 525 8.28 -2.94 23.04
CA ILE A 525 9.66 -2.75 22.58
C ILE A 525 10.43 -2.04 23.68
N PHE A 526 11.51 -2.68 24.14
CA PHE A 526 12.48 -2.05 25.01
C PHE A 526 13.70 -1.61 24.22
N ARG A 527 14.20 -0.40 24.51
CA ARG A 527 15.48 0.10 24.02
C ARG A 527 16.51 0.10 25.13
N LEU A 528 17.66 -0.50 24.83
CA LEU A 528 18.84 -0.42 25.67
C LEU A 528 19.49 0.96 25.51
N GLY A 529 19.80 1.61 26.63
CA GLY A 529 20.45 2.92 26.62
C GLY A 529 21.79 2.93 25.88
N ARG A 530 22.21 4.10 25.38
CA ARG A 530 23.40 4.30 24.52
C ARG A 530 24.68 3.61 25.02
N TRP A 531 24.87 3.47 26.32
CA TRP A 531 26.03 2.78 26.93
C TRP A 531 26.13 1.29 26.62
N ALA A 532 25.06 0.69 26.11
CA ALA A 532 25.02 -0.70 25.68
C ALA A 532 25.94 -0.97 24.47
N THR A 533 26.17 0.01 23.60
CA THR A 533 27.03 -0.18 22.41
C THR A 533 28.47 -0.50 22.78
N SER A 534 29.01 0.16 23.81
CA SER A 534 30.40 -0.06 24.27
C SER A 534 30.60 -1.35 25.08
N ASN A 535 29.52 -2.03 25.48
CA ASN A 535 29.58 -3.22 26.33
C ASN A 535 28.78 -4.40 25.74
N LEU A 536 28.65 -4.43 24.41
CA LEU A 536 27.75 -5.35 23.72
C LEU A 536 28.05 -6.82 24.03
N GLU A 537 29.32 -7.21 24.15
CA GLU A 537 29.71 -8.60 24.46
C GLU A 537 29.15 -9.07 25.82
N LYS A 538 29.24 -8.25 26.86
CA LYS A 538 28.71 -8.57 28.20
C LYS A 538 27.19 -8.61 28.20
N ILE A 539 26.54 -7.75 27.42
CA ILE A 539 25.08 -7.74 27.29
C ILE A 539 24.62 -8.98 26.53
N ASN A 540 25.33 -9.38 25.46
CA ASN A 540 25.05 -10.61 24.70
C ASN A 540 25.19 -11.85 25.58
N ALA A 541 26.22 -11.89 26.43
CA ALA A 541 26.42 -12.98 27.37
C ALA A 541 25.24 -13.16 28.33
N VAL A 542 24.55 -12.07 28.72
CA VAL A 542 23.35 -12.15 29.57
C VAL A 542 22.08 -12.45 28.77
N LEU A 543 21.90 -11.78 27.64
CA LEU A 543 20.70 -11.92 26.80
C LEU A 543 20.59 -13.32 26.17
N PHE A 544 21.72 -13.95 25.84
CA PHE A 544 21.76 -15.22 25.12
C PHE A 544 22.17 -16.42 25.98
N ASP A 545 22.32 -16.23 27.30
CA ASP A 545 22.47 -17.35 28.23
C ASP A 545 21.11 -17.99 28.51
N ALA A 546 20.80 -19.03 27.74
CA ALA A 546 19.57 -19.83 27.88
C ALA A 546 19.47 -20.56 29.23
N THR A 547 20.58 -20.74 29.95
CA THR A 547 20.62 -21.36 31.28
C THR A 547 20.59 -20.34 32.43
N GLY A 548 20.69 -19.06 32.10
CA GLY A 548 20.77 -17.97 33.06
C GLY A 548 19.42 -17.48 33.57
N PRO A 549 19.40 -16.29 34.20
CA PRO A 549 18.17 -15.69 34.75
C PRO A 549 17.05 -15.46 33.72
N LEU A 550 17.39 -15.40 32.42
CA LEU A 550 16.44 -15.23 31.32
C LEU A 550 15.98 -16.56 30.69
N GLY A 551 16.39 -17.70 31.26
CA GLY A 551 16.01 -19.03 30.78
C GLY A 551 14.51 -19.24 30.56
N PRO A 552 13.60 -18.75 31.43
CA PRO A 552 12.16 -18.84 31.18
C PRO A 552 11.70 -18.13 29.89
N LEU A 553 12.35 -17.02 29.51
CA LEU A 553 12.03 -16.29 28.28
C LEU A 553 12.55 -17.02 27.05
N HIS A 554 13.75 -17.60 27.13
CA HIS A 554 14.30 -18.47 26.08
C HIS A 554 13.40 -19.68 25.85
N HIS A 555 12.98 -20.34 26.93
CA HIS A 555 12.11 -21.51 26.84
C HIS A 555 10.80 -21.19 26.12
N ARG A 556 10.16 -20.06 26.43
CA ARG A 556 8.93 -19.61 25.78
C ARG A 556 9.07 -19.47 24.25
N VAL A 557 10.20 -18.93 23.78
CA VAL A 557 10.45 -18.69 22.35
C VAL A 557 10.84 -19.99 21.65
N LEU A 558 11.68 -20.81 22.29
CA LEU A 558 12.14 -22.09 21.75
C LEU A 558 11.02 -23.14 21.69
N GLU A 559 10.12 -23.18 22.68
CA GLU A 559 8.96 -24.08 22.70
C GLU A 559 7.99 -23.79 21.54
N ALA A 560 7.93 -22.54 21.10
CA ALA A 560 7.17 -22.13 19.91
C ALA A 560 7.91 -22.38 18.58
N GLY A 561 9.12 -22.94 18.61
CA GLY A 561 9.95 -23.17 17.41
C GLY A 561 10.56 -21.90 16.83
N CYS A 562 10.65 -20.82 17.61
CA CYS A 562 11.29 -19.56 17.21
C CYS A 562 12.71 -19.46 17.77
N GLU A 563 13.54 -18.60 17.18
CA GLU A 563 14.87 -18.25 17.68
C GLU A 563 14.81 -16.94 18.48
N VAL A 564 15.62 -16.83 19.54
CA VAL A 564 15.70 -15.60 20.36
C VAL A 564 16.45 -14.48 19.63
N ALA A 565 17.41 -14.81 18.76
CA ALA A 565 18.19 -13.84 18.00
C ALA A 565 18.38 -14.29 16.56
N PRO A 566 17.28 -14.36 15.78
CA PRO A 566 17.37 -14.79 14.40
C PRO A 566 18.15 -13.77 13.58
N GLU A 567 18.94 -14.24 12.62
CA GLU A 567 19.82 -13.40 11.78
C GLU A 567 19.04 -12.34 10.98
N TRP A 568 17.78 -12.64 10.63
CA TRP A 568 16.89 -11.74 9.90
C TRP A 568 16.29 -10.61 10.75
N SER A 569 16.37 -10.67 12.08
CA SER A 569 15.75 -9.67 12.95
C SER A 569 16.65 -8.44 13.13
N PRO A 570 16.13 -7.21 12.92
CA PRO A 570 16.86 -6.00 13.27
C PRO A 570 16.99 -5.79 14.79
N ALA A 571 16.10 -6.39 15.59
CA ALA A 571 16.16 -6.34 17.05
C ALA A 571 17.24 -7.26 17.60
N LYS A 572 17.75 -6.90 18.78
CA LYS A 572 18.83 -7.63 19.45
C LYS A 572 18.39 -8.99 19.99
N ALA A 573 17.19 -9.05 20.57
CA ALA A 573 16.61 -10.27 21.11
C ALA A 573 15.08 -10.20 21.03
N LEU A 574 14.46 -11.34 20.73
CA LEU A 574 13.02 -11.56 20.71
C LEU A 574 12.69 -12.55 21.82
N PHE A 575 12.04 -12.07 22.89
CA PHE A 575 11.56 -12.88 24.03
C PHE A 575 10.05 -13.19 23.92
N VAL A 576 9.51 -13.04 22.71
CA VAL A 576 8.13 -13.35 22.33
C VAL A 576 8.19 -14.14 21.02
N PRO A 577 7.44 -15.23 20.86
CA PRO A 577 7.41 -15.98 19.61
C PRO A 577 6.81 -15.13 18.49
N LEU A 578 7.66 -14.78 17.52
CA LEU A 578 7.33 -13.90 16.40
C LEU A 578 7.95 -14.44 15.12
N THR A 579 7.17 -14.41 14.04
CA THR A 579 7.62 -14.78 12.71
C THR A 579 8.26 -13.59 11.99
N GLN A 580 9.10 -13.87 10.98
CA GLN A 580 9.74 -12.82 10.17
C GLN A 580 8.72 -11.84 9.53
N PRO A 581 7.59 -12.29 8.94
CA PRO A 581 6.60 -11.37 8.38
C PRO A 581 6.00 -10.41 9.42
N GLN A 582 5.68 -10.90 10.62
CA GLN A 582 5.11 -10.06 11.69
C GLN A 582 6.08 -8.97 12.16
N LEU A 583 7.37 -9.31 12.29
CA LEU A 583 8.37 -8.31 12.65
C LEU A 583 8.60 -7.31 11.50
N GLN A 584 8.58 -7.78 10.26
CA GLN A 584 8.66 -6.91 9.09
C GLN A 584 7.48 -5.95 9.04
N GLU A 585 6.24 -6.39 9.22
CA GLU A 585 5.06 -5.51 9.28
C GLU A 585 5.22 -4.41 10.33
N LEU A 586 5.75 -4.76 11.51
CA LEU A 586 6.02 -3.79 12.57
C LEU A 586 7.10 -2.76 12.17
N VAL A 587 8.17 -3.19 11.51
CA VAL A 587 9.22 -2.30 11.00
C VAL A 587 8.70 -1.41 9.86
N HIS A 588 7.90 -1.96 8.95
CA HIS A 588 7.33 -1.23 7.80
C HIS A 588 6.28 -0.20 8.20
N SER A 589 5.63 -0.35 9.36
CA SER A 589 4.70 0.66 9.88
C SER A 589 5.36 2.01 10.15
N ASN A 590 6.70 2.06 10.19
CA ASN A 590 7.52 3.24 10.51
C ASN A 590 7.22 3.86 11.88
N MET A 591 6.42 3.19 12.72
CA MET A 591 6.04 3.66 14.05
C MET A 591 7.19 3.59 15.06
N TYR A 592 8.16 2.69 14.82
CA TYR A 592 9.32 2.46 15.67
C TYR A 592 10.58 2.27 14.83
N GLU A 593 11.68 2.93 15.20
CA GLU A 593 13.00 2.64 14.62
C GLU A 593 13.61 1.42 15.31
N MET A 594 13.39 0.25 14.73
CA MET A 594 14.00 -0.99 15.21
C MET A 594 15.49 -1.05 14.87
N GLY A 595 16.28 -1.71 15.72
CA GLY A 595 17.73 -1.77 15.57
C GLY A 595 18.42 -2.60 16.65
N LYS A 596 19.75 -2.74 16.57
CA LYS A 596 20.57 -3.68 17.37
C LYS A 596 20.59 -3.43 18.88
N LEU A 597 19.86 -2.43 19.37
CA LEU A 597 19.70 -2.11 20.79
C LEU A 597 18.27 -2.37 21.30
N HIS A 598 17.38 -2.86 20.45
CA HIS A 598 15.99 -3.12 20.79
C HIS A 598 15.79 -4.57 21.23
N VAL A 599 14.93 -4.78 22.21
CA VAL A 599 14.52 -6.08 22.75
C VAL A 599 12.99 -6.12 22.74
N LEU A 600 12.40 -7.12 22.09
CA LEU A 600 10.96 -7.37 22.20
C LEU A 600 10.70 -8.35 23.34
N ALA A 601 9.81 -7.99 24.26
CA ALA A 601 9.42 -8.82 25.39
C ALA A 601 7.99 -8.46 25.85
N LEU A 602 7.39 -9.25 26.74
CA LEU A 602 6.16 -8.83 27.42
C LEU A 602 6.51 -7.75 28.44
N GLU A 603 5.59 -6.82 28.70
CA GLU A 603 5.76 -5.79 29.75
C GLU A 603 6.00 -6.43 31.12
N SER A 604 5.38 -7.59 31.39
CA SER A 604 5.59 -8.40 32.60
C SER A 604 7.02 -8.90 32.76
N ASP A 605 7.77 -9.08 31.68
CA ASP A 605 9.15 -9.59 31.70
C ASP A 605 10.19 -8.48 31.97
N SER A 606 9.76 -7.21 32.00
CA SER A 606 10.66 -6.05 32.14
C SER A 606 11.51 -6.10 33.41
N GLN A 607 10.94 -6.54 34.52
CA GLN A 607 11.62 -6.65 35.81
C GLN A 607 12.65 -7.79 35.79
N LEU A 608 12.30 -8.92 35.18
CA LEU A 608 13.21 -10.06 35.02
C LEU A 608 14.46 -9.68 34.21
N ILE A 609 14.28 -8.93 33.11
CA ILE A 609 15.38 -8.41 32.29
C ILE A 609 16.27 -7.45 33.09
N LYS A 610 15.66 -6.54 33.85
CA LYS A 610 16.41 -5.62 34.74
C LYS A 610 17.21 -6.39 35.78
N ASP A 611 16.64 -7.41 36.39
CA ASP A 611 17.30 -8.21 37.43
C ASP A 611 18.43 -9.07 36.89
N ALA A 612 18.27 -9.63 35.68
CA ALA A 612 19.36 -10.30 34.97
C ALA A 612 20.55 -9.36 34.73
N PHE A 613 20.29 -8.13 34.23
CA PHE A 613 21.33 -7.11 34.11
C PHE A 613 21.88 -6.65 35.45
N ASN A 614 21.07 -6.64 36.51
CA ASN A 614 21.51 -6.26 37.85
C ASN A 614 22.51 -7.27 38.42
N LEU A 615 22.27 -8.56 38.21
CA LEU A 615 23.06 -9.66 38.71
C LEU A 615 24.39 -9.81 37.95
N ALA A 616 24.33 -9.79 36.62
CA ALA A 616 25.48 -10.14 35.79
C ALA A 616 26.36 -8.95 35.39
N ILE A 617 25.83 -7.71 35.40
CA ILE A 617 26.53 -6.53 34.89
C ILE A 617 26.82 -5.53 36.03
N PRO A 618 28.10 -5.15 36.26
CA PRO A 618 28.47 -4.14 37.24
C PRO A 618 27.73 -2.83 37.04
N ARG A 619 27.33 -2.17 38.13
CA ARG A 619 26.49 -0.95 38.13
C ARG A 619 27.00 0.16 37.22
N LYS A 620 28.32 0.28 37.00
CA LYS A 620 28.95 1.30 36.15
C LYS A 620 28.67 1.13 34.64
N ILE A 621 28.44 -0.10 34.18
CA ILE A 621 28.25 -0.44 32.76
C ILE A 621 26.88 -1.07 32.49
N ARG A 622 25.98 -1.04 33.47
CA ARG A 622 24.65 -1.63 33.38
C ARG A 622 23.78 -0.84 32.39
N PRO A 623 23.24 -1.47 31.34
CA PRO A 623 22.36 -0.79 30.42
C PRO A 623 21.04 -0.41 31.13
N LYS A 624 20.52 0.77 30.82
CA LYS A 624 19.16 1.15 31.22
C LYS A 624 18.18 0.56 30.22
N LEU A 625 17.19 -0.19 30.70
CA LEU A 625 16.07 -0.67 29.89
C LEU A 625 14.98 0.41 29.90
N ARG A 626 14.70 1.01 28.74
CA ARG A 626 13.63 1.99 28.55
C ARG A 626 12.59 1.41 27.61
N ARG A 627 11.31 1.70 27.82
CA ARG A 627 10.28 1.40 26.83
C ARG A 627 10.40 2.38 25.67
N GLU A 628 10.36 1.89 24.43
CA GLU A 628 10.44 2.76 23.26
C GLU A 628 9.12 3.51 23.09
N THR A 629 9.22 4.83 22.93
CA THR A 629 8.09 5.70 22.67
C THR A 629 7.81 5.75 21.17
N LEU A 630 6.53 5.74 20.80
CA LEU A 630 6.11 5.94 19.41
C LEU A 630 6.73 7.22 18.87
N ARG A 631 7.33 7.16 17.68
CA ARG A 631 7.59 8.36 16.90
C ARG A 631 6.24 8.85 16.39
N ILE A 632 5.59 9.69 17.19
CA ILE A 632 4.59 10.59 16.64
C ILE A 632 5.45 11.63 15.93
N ASP A 633 5.31 11.74 14.61
CA ASP A 633 5.82 12.87 13.84
C ASP A 633 5.06 14.10 14.36
N GLU A 634 5.48 14.62 15.52
CA GLU A 634 5.16 15.95 15.94
C GLU A 634 5.81 16.84 14.87
N GLU A 635 4.97 17.27 13.92
CA GLU A 635 5.30 18.25 12.91
C GLU A 635 6.24 19.29 13.53
N GLU A 636 7.41 19.47 12.92
CA GLU A 636 8.44 20.40 13.36
C GLU A 636 7.83 21.81 13.53
N GLU A 637 7.27 22.09 14.70
CA GLU A 637 7.02 23.44 15.16
C GLU A 637 8.41 24.02 15.41
N HIS A 638 8.94 24.68 14.36
CA HIS A 638 10.19 25.40 14.34
C HIS A 638 10.21 26.46 15.45
N GLY A 639 10.56 26.04 16.67
CA GLY A 639 11.10 26.90 17.70
C GLY A 639 12.59 27.11 17.42
N THR A 640 12.93 28.28 16.89
CA THR A 640 14.31 28.73 16.63
C THR A 640 15.19 28.61 17.87
N PRO A 641 16.33 27.90 17.83
CA PRO A 641 17.42 28.09 18.77
C PRO A 641 18.49 29.01 18.15
N ASP A 642 18.79 30.08 18.87
CA ASP A 642 19.90 31.00 18.62
C ASP A 642 21.27 30.29 18.55
N ASP A 643 22.09 30.79 17.63
CA ASP A 643 23.56 30.89 17.63
C ASP A 643 24.43 29.66 17.92
N GLU A 644 24.80 28.95 16.83
CA GLU A 644 26.16 28.38 16.68
C GLU A 644 26.66 28.56 15.24
N PRO A 645 27.94 28.95 15.01
CA PRO A 645 28.43 29.35 13.71
C PRO A 645 28.73 28.14 12.82
N LEU A 646 28.05 28.09 11.66
CA LEU A 646 28.23 27.11 10.61
C LEU A 646 29.58 27.33 9.90
N LEU A 647 30.48 26.34 9.96
CA LEU A 647 31.67 26.26 9.11
C LEU A 647 31.23 25.82 7.70
N VAL A 648 31.22 26.78 6.77
CA VAL A 648 31.04 26.54 5.34
C VAL A 648 32.33 25.95 4.76
N LEU A 649 32.27 24.69 4.33
CA LEU A 649 33.28 24.05 3.49
C LEU A 649 32.75 23.99 2.06
N GLU A 650 33.15 24.97 1.24
CA GLU A 650 32.97 24.92 -0.21
C GLU A 650 33.89 23.84 -0.79
N GLY A 651 33.30 22.76 -1.29
CA GLY A 651 33.96 21.73 -2.08
C GLY A 651 33.14 21.43 -3.32
N GLY A 652 33.40 22.17 -4.40
CA GLY A 652 32.81 21.92 -5.71
C GLY A 652 33.31 20.60 -6.29
N VAL A 653 32.39 19.67 -6.58
CA VAL A 653 32.66 18.50 -7.40
C VAL A 653 31.94 18.71 -8.73
N GLN A 654 32.69 19.18 -9.72
CA GLN A 654 32.31 19.09 -11.12
C GLN A 654 32.40 17.62 -11.53
N THR A 655 31.27 17.01 -11.87
CA THR A 655 31.26 15.75 -12.61
C THR A 655 31.19 16.09 -14.10
N ASP A 656 32.31 15.94 -14.79
CA ASP A 656 32.31 15.79 -16.24
C ASP A 656 31.67 14.43 -16.56
N SER A 657 30.62 14.45 -17.38
CA SER A 657 30.02 13.27 -17.97
C SER A 657 30.00 13.49 -19.48
N SER A 658 31.18 13.42 -20.09
CA SER A 658 31.35 13.44 -21.54
C SER A 658 31.65 12.03 -22.07
N VAL A 659 30.67 11.12 -21.97
CA VAL A 659 30.68 9.88 -22.75
C VAL A 659 29.56 9.96 -23.78
N GLY A 660 29.99 10.11 -25.04
CA GLY A 660 29.12 10.32 -26.20
C GLY A 660 28.18 9.14 -26.44
N TYR A 661 26.90 9.44 -26.66
CA TYR A 661 25.90 8.51 -27.15
C TYR A 661 25.78 8.60 -28.68
N PRO A 662 25.50 7.49 -29.39
CA PRO A 662 25.16 7.53 -30.80
C PRO A 662 23.83 8.26 -31.02
N VAL A 663 23.88 9.32 -31.83
CA VAL A 663 22.70 10.04 -32.30
C VAL A 663 22.03 9.19 -33.39
N TYR A 664 20.88 8.59 -33.08
CA TYR A 664 20.00 8.04 -34.10
C TYR A 664 19.26 9.19 -34.77
N THR A 665 19.73 9.59 -35.94
CA THR A 665 19.01 10.49 -36.83
C THR A 665 17.83 9.75 -37.45
N GLY A 666 16.65 9.94 -36.89
CA GLY A 666 15.41 9.68 -37.61
C GLY A 666 15.31 10.64 -38.78
N VAL A 667 15.48 10.11 -39.99
CA VAL A 667 15.13 10.83 -41.23
C VAL A 667 13.60 10.91 -41.30
N PRO A 668 13.03 12.07 -41.71
CA PRO A 668 11.62 12.44 -41.53
C PRO A 668 10.58 11.52 -42.17
#